data_AF-A0AAE0H793-F1
#
_entry.id   AF-A0AAE0H793-F1
#
_cell.length_a   1.000
_cell.length_b   1.000
_cell.length_c   1.000
_cell.angle_alpha   90.00
_cell.angle_beta   90.00
_cell.angle_gamma   90.00
#
_symmetry.space_group_name_H-M   'P 1'
#
loop_
_entity.id
_entity.type
_entity.pdbx_description
1 polymer ?
#
loop_
_entity_poly.entity_id
_entity_poly.type
_entity_poly.pdbx_seq_one_letter_code
_entity_poly.pdbx_strand_id
1 'polypeptide(L)'
;MRGPAASHSEGLFRRRSRFLLHGPGVRRGRAGEGHSLGTVPQPSTEDLRPTCIVLVISQPHKSTRAHHPAQPGLVLKQRSSTSHKLSRVIFRPSTHPAHQIVTTPRPPQMFFQDDNRLIYAYDAERLWIEPWGPNALRIRATHLRSMPTEDWALLPPPAPTTAPEITISPTTTTTSGATLTHGAIRATVSARGKLTLTNTHTGALLLEEYTRTRVDVRDPKCSALNVPAREFKPVLGGDGAAHLTLRLESVDPNEKIFGMGQYQQPLFDLKGADLELAHRNSQASVPFLLSSLGYGMLWNNPGVGRAVLGKNVMSFEAYSTTVLDYWVVAGEKPAEIVEAYAGVTGTVPRMPEYGLGFWQCKLRYQTQEELLDVAREYKRRGLPLDVVVADYFHWDLQGSWSFDPTYWPDPDAMVKELQEMNVELMVSIWPTVDKRSENWEEMVERGLLVRVNRGLRIAMDFQGETVHFDATNPEARKYVWDKVKQNYYSKGIKVFWLDEAEPEYSAYDFDNYTYHRGSNLSIGNIYPLEYSRGFYEGLKNEGHEEIVNLVRCAWAGSQKYGALVWSGDIASSWSSFRNQLAAGLHMGIAGLPWWTTDIGGFHGGDPNDEAFRELFVRWFQWGAFCPVFRLHGDREPHQPQHGTTGGATCLSGAPNEVWSYGEKVYDICKVYMEIRERMRPYTRELMEEAHKKGSPVMRPLFYEFPEDPRCWETGEQYMFGPKFLCCPVMQAGVDKLKVYLPAGPKWKAVDGGEELEGGQTVEVNCPLEYMPVFARVDG
;
A
#
# COMPACT_ATOMS: atom_id res chain seq x y z
N MET A 1 -28.62 43.87 -38.01
CA MET A 1 -29.44 45.09 -38.02
C MET A 1 -30.83 44.75 -37.48
N ARG A 2 -31.27 45.54 -36.48
CA ARG A 2 -32.65 45.74 -36.01
C ARG A 2 -33.36 44.60 -35.24
N GLY A 3 -33.31 44.68 -33.91
CA GLY A 3 -34.54 44.60 -33.07
C GLY A 3 -35.42 45.85 -33.28
N PRO A 4 -36.56 46.06 -32.57
CA PRO A 4 -36.74 45.99 -31.11
C PRO A 4 -38.08 45.28 -30.73
N ALA A 5 -38.57 45.10 -29.50
CA ALA A 5 -38.73 46.05 -28.39
C ALA A 5 -39.09 45.34 -27.07
N ALA A 6 -38.94 46.12 -25.99
CA ALA A 6 -39.01 45.75 -24.59
C ALA A 6 -40.41 45.92 -23.95
N SER A 7 -40.62 45.28 -22.79
CA SER A 7 -41.40 45.85 -21.67
C SER A 7 -41.01 45.20 -20.31
N HIS A 8 -40.85 46.06 -19.30
CA HIS A 8 -40.56 45.86 -17.87
C HIS A 8 -41.62 44.98 -17.15
N SER A 9 -41.46 44.46 -15.92
CA SER A 9 -40.90 45.02 -14.67
C SER A 9 -40.71 43.98 -13.54
N GLU A 10 -39.66 44.20 -12.75
CA GLU A 10 -39.50 44.07 -11.28
C GLU A 10 -39.93 42.82 -10.47
N GLY A 11 -39.00 42.35 -9.62
CA GLY A 11 -39.31 41.52 -8.45
C GLY A 11 -38.10 40.79 -7.85
N LEU A 12 -37.42 41.42 -6.88
CA LEU A 12 -36.31 40.90 -6.09
C LEU A 12 -36.56 39.51 -5.45
N PHE A 13 -35.53 38.64 -5.39
CA PHE A 13 -34.95 38.20 -4.10
C PHE A 13 -33.55 37.58 -4.30
N ARG A 14 -32.60 38.06 -3.49
CA ARG A 14 -31.19 37.64 -3.41
C ARG A 14 -31.06 36.37 -2.55
N ARG A 15 -30.05 35.53 -2.82
CA ARG A 15 -28.77 35.48 -2.06
C ARG A 15 -27.93 34.24 -2.45
N ARG A 16 -26.76 34.50 -3.04
CA ARG A 16 -25.55 33.68 -2.91
C ARG A 16 -24.85 34.08 -1.62
N SER A 17 -24.28 33.12 -0.89
CA SER A 17 -23.35 33.37 0.21
C SER A 17 -22.19 32.37 0.15
N ARG A 18 -21.02 32.84 -0.32
CA ARG A 18 -19.71 32.31 0.06
C ARG A 18 -19.31 33.00 1.37
N PHE A 19 -18.77 32.26 2.33
CA PHE A 19 -18.16 32.83 3.53
C PHE A 19 -16.64 32.94 3.35
N LEU A 20 -16.11 34.11 3.74
CA LEU A 20 -14.70 34.45 3.86
C LEU A 20 -14.49 34.99 5.28
N LEU A 21 -13.43 34.53 5.95
CA LEU A 21 -12.95 35.06 7.23
C LEU A 21 -12.29 36.44 7.07
N HIS A 22 -12.46 37.30 8.08
CA HIS A 22 -12.02 38.69 8.13
C HIS A 22 -10.56 38.88 8.58
N GLY A 23 -9.92 39.92 8.03
CA GLY A 23 -8.73 40.61 8.56
C GLY A 23 -8.43 41.89 7.75
N PRO A 24 -8.36 43.11 8.33
CA PRO A 24 -8.58 44.35 7.58
C PRO A 24 -7.33 45.17 7.22
N GLY A 25 -7.46 45.96 6.14
CA GLY A 25 -6.72 47.20 5.88
C GLY A 25 -5.38 46.99 5.16
N VAL A 26 -5.06 47.57 4.00
CA VAL A 26 -5.13 48.98 3.58
C VAL A 26 -5.02 49.06 2.04
N ARG A 27 -5.35 50.24 1.50
CA ARG A 27 -5.77 50.60 0.13
C ARG A 27 -4.84 50.24 -1.04
N ARG A 28 -5.53 49.99 -2.17
CA ARG A 28 -5.08 49.95 -3.57
C ARG A 28 -4.40 51.26 -4.03
N GLY A 29 -3.43 51.11 -4.93
CA GLY A 29 -3.04 52.10 -5.94
C GLY A 29 -2.58 51.41 -7.22
N ARG A 30 -3.28 51.66 -8.33
CA ARG A 30 -3.11 51.12 -9.69
C ARG A 30 -1.84 51.67 -10.38
N ALA A 31 -1.09 50.82 -11.08
CA ALA A 31 -0.97 50.68 -12.54
C ALA A 31 -0.14 51.77 -13.28
N GLY A 32 0.81 51.33 -14.11
CA GLY A 32 1.51 52.16 -15.10
C GLY A 32 2.72 51.43 -15.70
N GLU A 33 2.75 51.35 -17.02
CA GLU A 33 3.62 50.59 -17.93
C GLU A 33 5.09 51.06 -17.99
N GLY A 34 6.01 50.23 -18.54
CA GLY A 34 7.32 50.71 -19.00
C GLY A 34 8.36 49.63 -19.32
N HIS A 35 8.97 49.73 -20.51
CA HIS A 35 9.82 48.78 -21.22
C HIS A 35 11.27 48.55 -20.72
N SER A 36 11.81 47.41 -21.16
CA SER A 36 13.19 47.15 -21.68
C SER A 36 14.38 46.81 -20.76
N LEU A 37 14.93 45.61 -21.03
CA LEU A 37 16.34 45.21 -21.22
C LEU A 37 17.45 45.85 -20.37
N GLY A 38 18.18 45.01 -19.62
CA GLY A 38 19.51 45.33 -19.09
C GLY A 38 20.10 44.22 -18.22
N THR A 39 21.12 43.54 -18.73
CA THR A 39 21.95 42.51 -18.10
C THR A 39 22.97 43.06 -17.07
N VAL A 40 23.03 42.44 -15.87
CA VAL A 40 24.22 41.99 -15.05
C VAL A 40 25.29 43.05 -14.66
N PRO A 41 25.75 43.18 -13.38
CA PRO A 41 26.60 42.16 -12.73
C PRO A 41 26.56 41.98 -11.19
N GLN A 42 27.11 40.84 -10.76
CA GLN A 42 27.49 40.48 -9.38
C GLN A 42 28.45 41.50 -8.73
N PRO A 43 28.53 41.49 -7.39
CA PRO A 43 29.81 41.71 -6.72
C PRO A 43 30.19 40.60 -5.73
N SER A 44 31.50 40.59 -5.49
CA SER A 44 32.38 39.64 -4.83
C SER A 44 32.37 39.62 -3.29
N THR A 45 33.03 38.60 -2.78
CA THR A 45 33.36 38.20 -1.40
C THR A 45 34.42 39.08 -0.68
N GLU A 46 34.52 38.83 0.64
CA GLU A 46 35.45 39.35 1.69
C GLU A 46 34.92 40.59 2.44
N ASP A 47 34.72 40.61 3.78
CA ASP A 47 35.64 40.28 4.86
C ASP A 47 34.95 39.85 6.18
N LEU A 48 35.70 39.14 7.05
CA LEU A 48 35.27 38.48 8.29
C LEU A 48 35.77 39.18 9.59
N ARG A 49 35.02 38.95 10.68
CA ARG A 49 35.38 38.88 12.14
C ARG A 49 35.09 40.12 13.05
N PRO A 50 35.19 40.00 14.40
CA PRO A 50 34.09 39.55 15.27
C PRO A 50 33.88 40.44 16.52
N THR A 51 32.72 40.36 17.18
CA THR A 51 32.48 41.08 18.45
C THR A 51 32.42 40.12 19.64
N CYS A 52 33.30 40.35 20.62
CA CYS A 52 33.40 39.66 21.90
C CYS A 52 33.10 40.69 23.01
N ILE A 53 32.25 40.37 23.98
CA ILE A 53 32.04 41.16 25.20
C ILE A 53 32.14 40.22 26.41
N VAL A 54 32.92 40.66 27.41
CA VAL A 54 33.38 39.92 28.60
C VAL A 54 32.46 40.14 29.82
N LEU A 55 32.44 39.11 30.66
CA LEU A 55 31.77 38.91 31.96
C LEU A 55 32.05 39.94 33.08
N VAL A 56 31.09 40.04 34.02
CA VAL A 56 31.34 40.33 35.44
C VAL A 56 30.57 39.33 36.31
N ILE A 57 31.26 38.72 37.28
CA ILE A 57 30.77 37.78 38.31
C ILE A 57 30.82 38.48 39.67
N SER A 58 29.84 38.28 40.55
CA SER A 58 30.00 38.49 42.00
C SER A 58 29.18 37.48 42.83
N GLN A 59 29.83 36.92 43.86
CA GLN A 59 29.35 35.89 44.79
C GLN A 59 28.29 36.37 45.82
N PRO A 60 27.76 35.45 46.66
CA PRO A 60 27.79 35.73 48.10
C PRO A 60 28.15 34.55 49.04
N HIS A 61 28.47 34.96 50.28
CA HIS A 61 29.00 34.25 51.45
C HIS A 61 28.00 33.38 52.27
N LYS A 62 28.57 32.61 53.21
CA LYS A 62 28.00 31.58 54.13
C LYS A 62 27.35 32.09 55.44
N SER A 63 26.51 31.20 56.01
CA SER A 63 26.15 30.95 57.44
C SER A 63 25.10 31.88 58.08
N THR A 64 24.14 31.48 58.92
CA THR A 64 24.14 30.61 60.13
C THR A 64 22.73 30.07 60.48
N ARG A 65 22.65 29.09 61.42
CA ARG A 65 21.46 28.48 62.07
C ARG A 65 20.65 29.47 62.94
N ALA A 66 19.33 29.25 63.07
CA ALA A 66 18.63 28.78 64.30
C ALA A 66 17.15 29.23 64.42
N HIS A 67 16.37 28.39 65.12
CA HIS A 67 15.11 28.62 65.85
C HIS A 67 13.71 28.46 65.18
N HIS A 68 13.05 27.38 65.64
CA HIS A 68 11.60 27.15 65.80
C HIS A 68 10.93 28.21 66.72
N PRO A 69 9.59 28.44 66.67
CA PRO A 69 8.63 27.51 67.29
C PRO A 69 7.18 27.42 66.71
N ALA A 70 6.46 26.44 67.28
CA ALA A 70 5.01 26.36 67.59
C ALA A 70 3.99 25.86 66.53
N GLN A 71 3.40 24.69 66.84
CA GLN A 71 2.05 24.23 66.45
C GLN A 71 0.98 24.81 67.44
N PRO A 72 -0.35 24.59 67.25
CA PRO A 72 -1.03 23.32 67.63
C PRO A 72 -2.15 22.85 66.66
N GLY A 73 -2.36 21.54 66.46
CA GLY A 73 -3.45 20.73 67.07
C GLY A 73 -4.43 20.30 65.96
N LEU A 74 -4.98 19.09 65.81
CA LEU A 74 -5.56 18.11 66.74
C LEU A 74 -5.69 16.74 65.98
N VAL A 75 -5.28 15.57 66.52
CA VAL A 75 -6.10 14.53 67.22
C VAL A 75 -6.73 13.45 66.27
N LEU A 76 -6.72 12.11 66.47
CA LEU A 76 -6.29 11.15 67.51
C LEU A 76 -6.30 9.69 66.96
N LYS A 77 -5.40 8.84 67.54
CA LYS A 77 -5.61 7.44 68.07
C LYS A 77 -5.87 6.26 67.09
N GLN A 78 -5.39 5.01 67.32
CA GLN A 78 -4.66 4.38 68.44
C GLN A 78 -4.11 2.97 68.08
N ARG A 79 -2.89 2.67 68.60
CA ARG A 79 -2.41 1.44 69.34
C ARG A 79 -2.55 0.03 68.72
N SER A 80 -1.67 -0.95 68.96
CA SER A 80 -0.54 -1.11 69.89
C SER A 80 0.39 -2.28 69.50
N SER A 81 1.64 -2.17 69.96
CA SER A 81 2.80 -3.07 69.91
C SER A 81 2.75 -4.29 70.84
N THR A 82 3.61 -5.29 70.58
CA THR A 82 4.68 -5.74 71.51
C THR A 82 5.79 -6.54 70.80
N SER A 83 7.04 -6.15 71.07
CA SER A 83 8.32 -6.80 70.71
C SER A 83 8.68 -7.96 71.63
N HIS A 84 9.58 -8.88 71.25
CA HIS A 84 10.57 -9.53 72.12
C HIS A 84 11.87 -9.89 71.35
N LYS A 85 12.95 -10.08 72.11
CA LYS A 85 14.38 -9.75 71.86
C LYS A 85 15.23 -10.77 71.09
N LEU A 86 16.34 -10.25 70.56
CA LEU A 86 17.52 -10.93 69.99
C LEU A 86 18.22 -11.91 70.95
N SER A 87 18.85 -12.94 70.35
CA SER A 87 20.06 -13.60 70.84
C SER A 87 21.10 -13.72 69.71
N ARG A 88 22.34 -13.30 70.01
CA ARG A 88 23.54 -13.40 69.16
C ARG A 88 24.09 -14.82 69.19
N VAL A 89 24.46 -15.37 68.03
CA VAL A 89 25.34 -16.54 67.91
C VAL A 89 26.58 -16.13 67.13
N ILE A 90 27.75 -16.38 67.73
CA ILE A 90 29.09 -16.16 67.18
C ILE A 90 29.57 -17.49 66.60
N PHE A 91 30.04 -17.51 65.34
CA PHE A 91 30.81 -18.62 64.79
C PHE A 91 32.18 -18.13 64.30
N ARG A 92 33.23 -18.88 64.68
CA ARG A 92 34.66 -18.64 64.40
C ARG A 92 35.04 -19.01 62.95
N PRO A 93 36.09 -18.41 62.37
CA PRO A 93 36.54 -18.71 61.01
C PRO A 93 37.40 -19.99 60.98
N SER A 94 37.14 -20.87 60.02
CA SER A 94 38.01 -22.00 59.67
C SER A 94 38.86 -21.65 58.45
N THR A 95 40.18 -21.83 58.57
CA THR A 95 41.17 -21.69 57.50
C THR A 95 41.25 -22.96 56.65
N HIS A 96 40.93 -22.86 55.36
CA HIS A 96 41.33 -23.84 54.34
C HIS A 96 42.08 -23.13 53.20
N PRO A 97 43.11 -23.76 52.61
CA PRO A 97 44.00 -23.12 51.65
C PRO A 97 43.36 -22.99 50.26
N ALA A 98 43.89 -22.02 49.51
CA ALA A 98 43.40 -21.58 48.22
C ALA A 98 43.39 -22.66 47.13
N HIS A 99 42.26 -22.77 46.43
CA HIS A 99 42.27 -23.01 45.00
C HIS A 99 41.67 -21.76 44.33
N GLN A 100 42.53 -20.84 43.91
CA GLN A 100 42.15 -19.87 42.89
C GLN A 100 41.90 -20.67 41.61
N ILE A 101 40.63 -20.96 41.32
CA ILE A 101 40.22 -21.21 39.96
C ILE A 101 40.35 -19.86 39.27
N VAL A 102 41.49 -19.65 38.61
CA VAL A 102 41.61 -18.60 37.59
C VAL A 102 40.74 -19.08 36.44
N THR A 103 39.43 -18.80 36.50
CA THR A 103 38.63 -18.74 35.29
C THR A 103 39.15 -17.54 34.54
N THR A 104 40.02 -17.77 33.56
CA THR A 104 40.20 -16.78 32.50
C THR A 104 38.79 -16.41 32.01
N PRO A 105 38.39 -15.13 32.05
CA PRO A 105 37.09 -14.75 31.50
C PRO A 105 37.10 -15.20 30.04
N ARG A 106 36.21 -16.14 29.68
CA ARG A 106 36.00 -16.46 28.28
C ARG A 106 35.70 -15.13 27.58
N PRO A 107 36.35 -14.81 26.46
CA PRO A 107 36.00 -13.62 25.71
C PRO A 107 34.49 -13.65 25.45
N PRO A 108 33.78 -12.52 25.62
CA PRO A 108 32.34 -12.48 25.44
C PRO A 108 32.01 -12.99 24.03
N GLN A 109 31.26 -14.08 23.97
CA GLN A 109 30.79 -14.67 22.72
C GLN A 109 29.63 -13.80 22.23
N MET A 110 29.83 -13.10 21.10
CA MET A 110 28.81 -12.23 20.49
C MET A 110 27.88 -12.98 19.52
N PHE A 111 28.28 -14.19 19.11
CA PHE A 111 27.56 -15.02 18.15
C PHE A 111 27.07 -16.30 18.78
N PHE A 112 25.81 -16.62 18.54
CA PHE A 112 25.15 -17.82 19.03
C PHE A 112 24.42 -18.49 17.89
N GLN A 113 24.31 -19.81 17.98
CA GLN A 113 23.40 -20.59 17.16
C GLN A 113 22.28 -21.08 18.05
N ASP A 114 21.04 -20.92 17.58
CA ASP A 114 19.81 -21.40 18.22
C ASP A 114 19.03 -22.17 17.15
N ASP A 115 19.10 -23.49 17.18
CA ASP A 115 18.64 -24.37 16.09
C ASP A 115 19.18 -23.93 14.71
N ASN A 116 18.29 -23.50 13.82
CA ASN A 116 18.56 -23.05 12.46
C ASN A 116 18.80 -21.53 12.36
N ARG A 117 18.91 -20.84 13.49
CA ARG A 117 19.05 -19.38 13.57
C ARG A 117 20.46 -18.98 13.98
N LEU A 118 21.01 -18.03 13.24
CA LEU A 118 22.21 -17.29 13.65
C LEU A 118 21.79 -16.06 14.46
N ILE A 119 22.38 -15.88 15.63
CA ILE A 119 22.11 -14.76 16.53
C ILE A 119 23.40 -13.98 16.74
N TYR A 120 23.34 -12.67 16.54
CA TYR A 120 24.35 -11.71 16.98
C TYR A 120 23.78 -10.86 18.13
N ALA A 121 24.56 -10.66 19.19
CA ALA A 121 24.18 -9.81 20.31
C ALA A 121 25.34 -8.91 20.74
N TYR A 122 25.05 -7.61 20.87
CA TYR A 122 25.99 -6.61 21.34
C TYR A 122 25.25 -5.45 22.02
N ASP A 123 25.64 -5.12 23.25
CA ASP A 123 24.95 -4.14 24.11
C ASP A 123 23.43 -4.44 24.22
N ALA A 124 22.56 -3.53 23.81
CA ALA A 124 21.11 -3.72 23.81
C ALA A 124 20.59 -4.45 22.55
N GLU A 125 21.38 -4.52 21.48
CA GLU A 125 20.92 -5.08 20.21
C GLU A 125 20.99 -6.60 20.20
N ARG A 126 19.90 -7.22 19.72
CA ARG A 126 19.86 -8.63 19.34
C ARG A 126 19.38 -8.76 17.89
N LEU A 127 20.23 -9.31 17.03
CA LEU A 127 19.98 -9.60 15.62
C LEU A 127 19.78 -11.11 15.42
N TRP A 128 18.68 -11.49 14.78
CA TRP A 128 18.32 -12.85 14.39
C TRP A 128 18.32 -12.97 12.87
N ILE A 129 18.94 -14.03 12.35
CA ILE A 129 18.91 -14.39 10.94
C ILE A 129 18.53 -15.87 10.87
N GLU A 130 17.47 -16.20 10.16
CA GLU A 130 16.99 -17.57 10.03
C GLU A 130 16.42 -17.83 8.63
N PRO A 131 16.49 -19.08 8.13
CA PRO A 131 15.78 -19.48 6.92
C PRO A 131 14.28 -19.24 7.06
N TRP A 132 13.67 -18.71 6.00
CA TRP A 132 12.22 -18.54 5.95
C TRP A 132 11.71 -18.78 4.53
N GLY A 133 11.59 -20.06 4.17
CA GLY A 133 11.30 -20.50 2.81
C GLY A 133 12.58 -20.74 1.98
N PRO A 134 12.45 -21.36 0.79
CA PRO A 134 13.58 -21.70 -0.06
C PRO A 134 14.36 -20.46 -0.50
N ASN A 135 15.70 -20.54 -0.48
CA ASN A 135 16.59 -19.46 -0.94
C ASN A 135 16.39 -18.12 -0.23
N ALA A 136 15.76 -18.12 0.95
CA ALA A 136 15.33 -16.91 1.62
C ALA A 136 15.66 -16.89 3.12
N LEU A 137 15.90 -15.69 3.63
CA LEU A 137 16.20 -15.42 5.02
C LEU A 137 15.23 -14.37 5.58
N ARG A 138 14.80 -14.57 6.82
CA ARG A 138 14.17 -13.53 7.64
C ARG A 138 15.23 -12.93 8.56
N ILE A 139 15.29 -11.61 8.59
CA ILE A 139 16.25 -10.84 9.38
C ILE A 139 15.49 -9.94 10.34
N ARG A 140 15.76 -10.11 11.64
CA ARG A 140 15.11 -9.34 12.70
C ARG A 140 16.11 -8.72 13.66
N ALA A 141 15.91 -7.47 14.08
CA ALA A 141 16.68 -6.86 15.15
C ALA A 141 15.78 -6.12 16.13
N THR A 142 16.14 -6.13 17.42
CA THR A 142 15.43 -5.35 18.45
C THR A 142 16.37 -4.90 19.56
N HIS A 143 15.98 -3.84 20.26
CA HIS A 143 16.58 -3.41 21.53
C HIS A 143 15.75 -3.83 22.76
N LEU A 144 14.64 -4.54 22.56
CA LEU A 144 13.84 -5.09 23.64
C LEU A 144 14.54 -6.28 24.30
N ARG A 145 14.09 -6.62 25.51
CA ARG A 145 14.56 -7.79 26.28
C ARG A 145 14.38 -9.11 25.51
N SER A 146 13.36 -9.20 24.68
CA SER A 146 13.01 -10.37 23.88
C SER A 146 12.59 -9.95 22.48
N MET A 147 12.86 -10.81 21.48
CA MET A 147 12.40 -10.59 20.12
C MET A 147 10.86 -10.61 20.07
N PRO A 148 10.21 -9.61 19.45
CA PRO A 148 8.77 -9.67 19.18
C PRO A 148 8.39 -10.90 18.34
N THR A 149 7.18 -11.41 18.57
CA THR A 149 6.71 -12.69 18.03
C THR A 149 5.82 -12.54 16.80
N GLU A 150 5.45 -11.32 16.45
CA GLU A 150 4.59 -11.03 15.31
C GLU A 150 5.28 -11.40 14.00
N ASP A 151 4.56 -12.15 13.15
CA ASP A 151 5.01 -12.53 11.81
C ASP A 151 4.46 -11.61 10.71
N TRP A 152 3.47 -10.79 11.06
CA TRP A 152 2.79 -9.85 10.17
C TRP A 152 2.31 -10.49 8.85
N ALA A 153 2.96 -10.19 7.72
CA ALA A 153 2.57 -10.71 6.41
C ALA A 153 3.08 -12.15 6.19
N LEU A 154 4.15 -12.55 6.88
CA LEU A 154 4.79 -13.84 6.71
C LEU A 154 3.94 -14.96 7.31
N LEU A 155 3.65 -15.95 6.49
CA LEU A 155 3.12 -17.24 6.89
C LEU A 155 4.27 -18.14 7.37
N PRO A 156 4.03 -19.04 8.34
CA PRO A 156 4.99 -20.06 8.70
C PRO A 156 5.38 -20.86 7.44
N PRO A 157 6.67 -20.91 7.09
CA PRO A 157 7.10 -21.61 5.89
C PRO A 157 6.97 -23.12 6.14
N PRO A 158 6.88 -23.95 5.08
CA PRO A 158 7.09 -25.38 5.21
C PRO A 158 8.43 -25.63 5.91
N ALA A 159 8.51 -26.72 6.68
CA ALA A 159 9.78 -27.10 7.32
C ALA A 159 10.89 -27.17 6.24
N PRO A 160 12.06 -26.54 6.49
CA PRO A 160 13.11 -26.48 5.48
C PRO A 160 13.53 -27.90 5.11
N THR A 161 13.58 -28.19 3.80
CA THR A 161 14.01 -29.49 3.28
C THR A 161 15.48 -29.78 3.57
N THR A 162 16.27 -28.72 3.76
CA THR A 162 17.68 -28.78 4.13
C THR A 162 17.97 -27.80 5.26
N ALA A 163 18.66 -28.27 6.31
CA ALA A 163 19.14 -27.40 7.37
C ALA A 163 20.12 -26.34 6.82
N PRO A 164 20.11 -25.10 7.35
CA PRO A 164 21.10 -24.10 6.96
C PRO A 164 22.50 -24.48 7.44
N GLU A 165 23.51 -24.06 6.68
CA GLU A 165 24.90 -24.17 7.11
C GLU A 165 25.28 -22.90 7.91
N ILE A 166 25.54 -23.06 9.20
CA ILE A 166 25.96 -21.97 10.10
C ILE A 166 27.41 -22.17 10.50
N THR A 167 28.25 -21.16 10.26
CA THR A 167 29.66 -21.15 10.68
C THR A 167 29.94 -19.93 11.53
N ILE A 168 30.47 -20.13 12.75
CA ILE A 168 30.88 -19.05 13.67
C ILE A 168 32.41 -19.11 13.82
N SER A 169 33.10 -18.05 13.40
CA SER A 169 34.56 -17.99 13.45
C SER A 169 35.06 -17.62 14.86
N PRO A 170 36.16 -18.22 15.36
CA PRO A 170 36.75 -17.87 16.64
C PRO A 170 37.21 -16.41 16.67
N THR A 171 36.99 -15.73 17.80
CA THR A 171 37.26 -14.30 18.05
C THR A 171 38.73 -13.88 17.95
N THR A 172 39.65 -14.82 17.67
CA THR A 172 41.10 -14.60 17.63
C THR A 172 41.68 -14.41 16.22
N THR A 173 40.87 -14.59 15.17
CA THR A 173 41.32 -14.43 13.79
C THR A 173 40.98 -13.06 13.22
N THR A 174 41.76 -12.60 12.25
CA THR A 174 41.53 -11.39 11.45
C THR A 174 40.23 -11.43 10.63
N THR A 175 39.57 -12.60 10.57
CA THR A 175 38.29 -12.92 9.94
C THR A 175 37.25 -13.32 10.99
N SER A 176 37.08 -12.51 12.04
CA SER A 176 36.06 -12.76 13.06
C SER A 176 34.67 -12.39 12.52
N GLY A 177 33.67 -13.25 12.74
CA GLY A 177 32.32 -13.10 12.21
C GLY A 177 31.56 -14.44 12.19
N ALA A 178 30.37 -14.43 11.62
CA ALA A 178 29.55 -15.62 11.41
C ALA A 178 28.85 -15.59 10.05
N THR A 179 28.54 -16.77 9.51
CA THR A 179 27.79 -16.93 8.27
C THR A 179 26.62 -17.88 8.47
N LEU A 180 25.55 -17.64 7.72
CA LEU A 180 24.42 -18.55 7.56
C LEU A 180 24.13 -18.68 6.06
N THR A 181 24.19 -19.91 5.55
CA THR A 181 23.90 -20.23 4.15
C THR A 181 22.65 -21.08 4.05
N HIS A 182 21.71 -20.70 3.18
CA HIS A 182 20.48 -21.46 2.91
C HIS A 182 20.13 -21.40 1.42
N GLY A 183 20.38 -22.48 0.68
CA GLY A 183 20.18 -22.51 -0.77
C GLY A 183 21.02 -21.46 -1.49
N ALA A 184 20.36 -20.64 -2.32
CA ALA A 184 20.99 -19.60 -3.15
C ALA A 184 21.43 -18.35 -2.37
N ILE A 185 21.15 -18.23 -1.06
CA ILE A 185 21.46 -17.03 -0.27
C ILE A 185 22.39 -17.32 0.90
N ARG A 186 23.37 -16.43 1.12
CA ARG A 186 24.27 -16.44 2.27
C ARG A 186 24.29 -15.08 2.95
N ALA A 187 24.01 -15.09 4.26
CA ALA A 187 24.25 -13.97 5.15
C ALA A 187 25.63 -14.09 5.80
N THR A 188 26.38 -12.98 5.80
CA THR A 188 27.64 -12.82 6.52
C THR A 188 27.51 -11.68 7.51
N VAL A 189 27.80 -11.93 8.78
CA VAL A 189 27.80 -10.93 9.85
C VAL A 189 29.23 -10.73 10.32
N SER A 190 29.76 -9.52 10.18
CA SER A 190 31.11 -9.18 10.65
C SER A 190 31.21 -9.22 12.17
N ALA A 191 32.42 -9.27 12.73
CA ALA A 191 32.66 -9.21 14.19
C ALA A 191 31.96 -8.05 14.91
N ARG A 192 31.62 -6.98 14.19
CA ARG A 192 30.94 -5.77 14.71
C ARG A 192 29.47 -5.67 14.28
N GLY A 193 28.90 -6.75 13.76
CA GLY A 193 27.46 -6.86 13.49
C GLY A 193 27.00 -6.28 12.16
N LYS A 194 27.91 -5.94 11.23
CA LYS A 194 27.54 -5.51 9.87
C LYS A 194 27.11 -6.72 9.06
N LEU A 195 25.93 -6.66 8.45
CA LEU A 195 25.35 -7.72 7.61
C LEU A 195 25.63 -7.48 6.12
N THR A 196 25.91 -8.57 5.42
CA THR A 196 26.04 -8.62 3.96
C THR A 196 25.37 -9.88 3.44
N LEU A 197 24.58 -9.76 2.38
CA LEU A 197 23.89 -10.86 1.71
C LEU A 197 24.48 -11.08 0.32
N THR A 198 24.77 -12.34 -0.01
CA THR A 198 25.37 -12.74 -1.28
C THR A 198 24.60 -13.90 -1.89
N ASN A 199 24.57 -13.96 -3.23
CA ASN A 199 24.10 -15.12 -3.96
C ASN A 199 25.20 -16.20 -3.94
N THR A 200 24.87 -17.41 -3.52
CA THR A 200 25.85 -18.50 -3.34
C THR A 200 26.25 -19.17 -4.66
N HIS A 201 25.40 -19.10 -5.67
CA HIS A 201 25.67 -19.67 -6.99
C HIS A 201 26.59 -18.77 -7.80
N THR A 202 26.33 -17.45 -7.79
CA THR A 202 27.08 -16.48 -8.60
C THR A 202 28.19 -15.77 -7.84
N GLY A 203 28.14 -15.76 -6.50
CA GLY A 203 29.02 -14.95 -5.66
C GLY A 203 28.67 -13.46 -5.65
N ALA A 204 27.59 -13.05 -6.33
CA ALA A 204 27.19 -11.65 -6.43
C ALA A 204 26.76 -11.07 -5.07
N LEU A 205 27.14 -9.82 -4.83
CA LEU A 205 26.65 -9.03 -3.69
C LEU A 205 25.21 -8.59 -3.97
N LEU A 206 24.28 -8.99 -3.09
CA LEU A 206 22.86 -8.64 -3.22
C LEU A 206 22.51 -7.42 -2.37
N LEU A 207 22.84 -7.49 -1.08
CA LEU A 207 22.59 -6.41 -0.11
C LEU A 207 23.80 -6.24 0.80
N GLU A 208 24.13 -4.99 1.11
CA GLU A 208 25.13 -4.64 2.10
C GLU A 208 24.58 -3.54 3.00
N GLU A 209 24.71 -3.70 4.32
CA GLU A 209 24.36 -2.64 5.26
C GLU A 209 25.26 -1.41 5.11
N TYR A 210 24.66 -0.22 5.10
CA TYR A 210 25.37 1.04 5.05
C TYR A 210 25.89 1.42 6.44
N THR A 211 27.18 1.23 6.67
CA THR A 211 27.85 1.62 7.92
C THR A 211 28.85 2.75 7.66
N ARG A 212 28.72 3.88 8.37
CA ARG A 212 29.73 4.96 8.39
C ARG A 212 30.09 5.26 9.83
N THR A 213 30.67 4.28 10.50
CA THR A 213 31.10 4.39 11.90
C THR A 213 32.58 4.03 12.04
N ARG A 214 33.16 4.30 13.22
CA ARG A 214 34.52 3.89 13.60
C ARG A 214 34.53 2.68 14.53
N VAL A 215 33.41 1.96 14.65
CA VAL A 215 33.30 0.76 15.51
C VAL A 215 34.15 -0.39 14.95
N ASP A 216 34.16 -0.54 13.62
CA ASP A 216 35.09 -1.40 12.90
C ASP A 216 36.06 -0.56 12.06
N VAL A 217 37.23 -0.27 12.61
CA VAL A 217 38.27 0.52 11.90
C VAL A 217 38.91 -0.24 10.73
N ARG A 218 38.63 -1.54 10.57
CA ARG A 218 39.12 -2.36 9.46
C ARG A 218 38.13 -2.47 8.30
N ASP A 219 36.88 -2.05 8.50
CA ASP A 219 35.91 -1.93 7.40
C ASP A 219 36.42 -0.87 6.41
N PRO A 220 36.55 -1.18 5.10
CA PRO A 220 37.01 -0.22 4.10
C PRO A 220 36.08 1.00 3.97
N LYS A 221 34.82 0.90 4.41
CA LYS A 221 33.84 1.99 4.44
C LYS A 221 33.74 2.68 5.81
N CYS A 222 34.65 2.39 6.74
CA CYS A 222 34.78 3.08 8.02
C CYS A 222 34.81 4.60 7.84
N SER A 223 34.08 5.33 8.70
CA SER A 223 33.96 6.78 8.60
C SER A 223 33.61 7.43 9.93
N ALA A 224 34.05 8.68 10.10
CA ALA A 224 33.82 9.47 11.31
C ALA A 224 32.39 10.05 11.42
N LEU A 225 31.53 9.87 10.41
CA LEU A 225 30.14 10.35 10.41
C LEU A 225 29.30 9.76 11.56
N ASN A 226 29.67 8.57 12.03
CA ASN A 226 28.99 7.84 13.10
C ASN A 226 27.52 7.49 12.79
N VAL A 227 27.26 7.05 11.57
CA VAL A 227 25.93 6.61 11.11
C VAL A 227 25.86 5.08 11.10
N PRO A 228 25.02 4.45 11.96
CA PRO A 228 24.81 3.01 11.96
C PRO A 228 23.85 2.58 10.84
N ALA A 229 23.95 1.31 10.43
CA ALA A 229 23.06 0.71 9.43
C ALA A 229 21.66 0.45 9.99
N ARG A 230 21.56 0.01 11.25
CA ARG A 230 20.31 -0.24 11.96
C ARG A 230 20.22 0.76 13.11
N GLU A 231 19.41 1.79 12.95
CA GLU A 231 19.26 2.85 13.94
C GLU A 231 17.90 2.76 14.61
N PHE A 232 17.88 2.46 15.92
CA PHE A 232 16.69 2.57 16.76
C PHE A 232 16.77 3.84 17.58
N LYS A 233 16.15 4.93 17.11
CA LYS A 233 16.07 6.18 17.86
C LYS A 233 14.85 6.14 18.80
N PRO A 234 15.03 6.07 20.14
CA PRO A 234 13.90 5.86 21.05
C PRO A 234 12.86 6.97 20.96
N VAL A 235 11.58 6.60 20.92
CA VAL A 235 10.45 7.53 21.03
C VAL A 235 10.16 7.76 22.52
N LEU A 236 10.24 9.01 22.96
CA LEU A 236 9.99 9.36 24.36
C LEU A 236 8.55 8.99 24.76
N GLY A 237 8.41 8.18 25.82
CA GLY A 237 7.12 7.68 26.27
C GLY A 237 6.50 6.59 25.38
N GLY A 238 7.23 6.06 24.39
CA GLY A 238 6.74 5.05 23.44
C GLY A 238 6.85 3.59 23.90
N ASP A 239 7.07 3.32 25.19
CA ASP A 239 7.19 1.98 25.79
C ASP A 239 8.08 1.00 24.97
N GLY A 240 9.29 1.46 24.63
CA GLY A 240 10.26 0.68 23.84
C GLY A 240 10.14 0.86 22.32
N ALA A 241 9.16 1.59 21.82
CA ALA A 241 9.10 2.00 20.42
C ALA A 241 10.24 2.97 20.05
N ALA A 242 10.70 2.86 18.82
CA ALA A 242 11.72 3.69 18.22
C ALA A 242 11.28 4.15 16.83
N HIS A 243 11.79 5.31 16.41
CA HIS A 243 11.95 5.60 14.99
C HIS A 243 13.10 4.74 14.50
N LEU A 244 12.75 3.73 13.70
CA LEU A 244 13.70 2.81 13.10
C LEU A 244 14.15 3.34 11.74
N THR A 245 15.45 3.30 11.47
CA THR A 245 16.01 3.46 10.13
C THR A 245 16.95 2.29 9.82
N LEU A 246 16.62 1.49 8.81
CA LEU A 246 17.53 0.56 8.13
C LEU A 246 18.18 1.28 6.96
N ARG A 247 19.52 1.24 6.86
CA ARG A 247 20.28 1.80 5.75
C ARG A 247 21.07 0.71 5.03
N LEU A 248 20.95 0.69 3.72
CA LEU A 248 21.60 -0.25 2.82
C LEU A 248 22.45 0.55 1.83
N GLU A 249 23.61 0.01 1.49
CA GLU A 249 24.40 0.54 0.39
C GLU A 249 23.59 0.39 -0.90
N SER A 250 23.68 1.41 -1.77
CA SER A 250 23.26 1.22 -3.16
C SER A 250 24.37 0.43 -3.87
N VAL A 251 24.29 -0.89 -3.83
CA VAL A 251 25.33 -1.81 -4.34
C VAL A 251 25.72 -1.47 -5.79
N ASP A 252 24.72 -1.20 -6.64
CA ASP A 252 24.90 -0.65 -7.98
C ASP A 252 24.00 0.58 -8.16
N PRO A 253 24.52 1.76 -8.55
CA PRO A 253 23.69 2.92 -8.86
C PRO A 253 22.77 2.74 -10.09
N ASN A 254 23.02 1.70 -10.91
CA ASN A 254 22.21 1.29 -12.06
C ASN A 254 21.32 0.07 -11.76
N GLU A 255 21.31 -0.42 -10.51
CA GLU A 255 20.29 -1.36 -10.06
C GLU A 255 18.89 -0.83 -10.38
N LYS A 256 18.04 -1.70 -10.92
CA LYS A 256 16.65 -1.38 -11.21
C LYS A 256 15.75 -2.01 -10.16
N ILE A 257 14.79 -1.26 -9.64
CA ILE A 257 13.92 -1.69 -8.54
C ILE A 257 12.45 -1.59 -8.95
N PHE A 258 11.68 -2.64 -8.68
CA PHE A 258 10.27 -2.75 -9.04
C PHE A 258 9.45 -3.26 -7.85
N GLY A 259 8.13 -3.04 -7.85
CA GLY A 259 7.23 -3.51 -6.81
C GLY A 259 6.77 -2.36 -5.92
N MET A 260 6.82 -2.53 -4.61
CA MET A 260 6.45 -1.55 -3.57
C MET A 260 4.96 -1.18 -3.49
N GLY A 261 4.16 -1.61 -4.47
CA GLY A 261 2.71 -1.45 -4.48
C GLY A 261 2.25 -0.43 -5.53
N GLN A 262 1.32 0.43 -5.14
CA GLN A 262 0.65 1.38 -6.03
C GLN A 262 0.96 2.81 -5.61
N TYR A 263 1.59 3.57 -6.51
CA TYR A 263 1.90 4.98 -6.34
C TYR A 263 1.54 5.75 -7.61
N GLN A 264 1.01 6.97 -7.46
CA GLN A 264 0.55 7.80 -8.56
C GLN A 264 1.71 8.54 -9.25
N GLN A 265 2.54 7.78 -9.96
CA GLN A 265 3.74 8.27 -10.63
C GLN A 265 4.04 7.48 -11.92
N PRO A 266 4.78 8.06 -12.88
CA PRO A 266 5.07 7.39 -14.16
C PRO A 266 6.37 6.56 -14.11
N LEU A 267 6.97 6.37 -12.94
CA LEU A 267 8.26 5.68 -12.82
C LEU A 267 8.08 4.19 -13.02
N PHE A 268 8.76 3.62 -14.02
CA PHE A 268 8.86 2.18 -14.21
C PHE A 268 9.98 1.56 -13.37
N ASP A 269 11.13 2.24 -13.28
CA ASP A 269 12.22 1.89 -12.37
C ASP A 269 12.14 2.80 -11.14
N LEU A 270 11.99 2.21 -9.96
CA LEU A 270 11.88 2.91 -8.68
C LEU A 270 13.24 3.31 -8.10
N LYS A 271 14.36 2.98 -8.74
CA LYS A 271 15.67 3.43 -8.27
C LYS A 271 15.74 4.96 -8.27
N GLY A 272 16.04 5.52 -7.12
CA GLY A 272 16.06 6.96 -6.84
C GLY A 272 14.74 7.52 -6.33
N ALA A 273 13.67 6.72 -6.25
CA ALA A 273 12.39 7.15 -5.72
C ALA A 273 12.39 7.28 -4.19
N ASP A 274 11.49 8.11 -3.70
CA ASP A 274 11.17 8.31 -2.28
C ASP A 274 9.69 7.99 -2.10
N LEU A 275 9.42 6.85 -1.46
CA LEU A 275 8.08 6.30 -1.32
C LEU A 275 7.61 6.45 0.12
N GLU A 276 6.43 7.01 0.30
CA GLU A 276 5.76 7.03 1.60
C GLU A 276 5.20 5.63 1.90
N LEU A 277 5.59 5.04 3.02
CA LEU A 277 5.00 3.80 3.51
C LEU A 277 3.75 4.13 4.33
N ALA A 278 2.71 4.58 3.65
CA ALA A 278 1.41 4.90 4.21
C ALA A 278 0.31 4.70 3.16
N HIS A 279 -0.94 4.58 3.63
CA HIS A 279 -2.10 4.44 2.76
C HIS A 279 -2.87 5.75 2.63
N ARG A 280 -3.24 6.07 1.39
CA ARG A 280 -4.05 7.23 0.99
C ARG A 280 -4.92 6.82 -0.17
N ASN A 281 -6.05 7.50 -0.41
CA ASN A 281 -6.84 7.23 -1.60
C ASN A 281 -5.93 7.33 -2.83
N SER A 282 -5.98 6.31 -3.70
CA SER A 282 -5.10 6.04 -4.84
C SER A 282 -3.67 5.55 -4.57
N GLN A 283 -3.25 5.36 -3.31
CA GLN A 283 -1.94 4.84 -2.90
C GLN A 283 -2.07 3.59 -2.01
N ALA A 284 -1.35 2.53 -2.35
CA ALA A 284 -1.28 1.31 -1.53
C ALA A 284 0.20 0.90 -1.35
N SER A 285 0.70 1.03 -0.12
CA SER A 285 2.05 0.58 0.22
C SER A 285 2.06 -0.93 0.41
N VAL A 286 2.58 -1.68 -0.56
CA VAL A 286 2.82 -3.13 -0.48
C VAL A 286 4.33 -3.36 -0.57
N PRO A 287 5.06 -3.31 0.56
CA PRO A 287 6.50 -3.02 0.55
C PRO A 287 7.37 -4.25 0.28
N PHE A 288 7.07 -4.95 -0.82
CA PHE A 288 7.91 -5.96 -1.43
C PHE A 288 8.52 -5.40 -2.70
N LEU A 289 9.85 -5.42 -2.80
CA LEU A 289 10.58 -5.03 -3.99
C LEU A 289 11.26 -6.21 -4.65
N LEU A 290 11.45 -6.10 -5.96
CA LEU A 290 12.29 -6.95 -6.79
C LEU A 290 13.42 -6.10 -7.37
N SER A 291 14.65 -6.58 -7.25
CA SER A 291 15.85 -5.96 -7.78
C SER A 291 16.38 -6.72 -8.99
N SER A 292 16.88 -5.97 -9.99
CA SER A 292 17.61 -6.53 -11.13
C SER A 292 18.92 -7.23 -10.74
N LEU A 293 19.38 -7.12 -9.49
CA LEU A 293 20.54 -7.84 -8.96
C LEU A 293 20.22 -9.31 -8.57
N GLY A 294 18.97 -9.76 -8.76
CA GLY A 294 18.57 -11.15 -8.50
C GLY A 294 18.13 -11.40 -7.06
N TYR A 295 17.47 -10.42 -6.43
CA TYR A 295 16.85 -10.60 -5.12
C TYR A 295 15.50 -9.91 -5.01
N GLY A 296 14.66 -10.42 -4.10
CA GLY A 296 13.47 -9.74 -3.61
C GLY A 296 13.59 -9.41 -2.13
N MET A 297 12.99 -8.31 -1.69
CA MET A 297 12.99 -7.90 -0.28
C MET A 297 11.60 -7.43 0.15
N LEU A 298 11.04 -8.05 1.17
CA LEU A 298 9.85 -7.58 1.89
C LEU A 298 10.28 -6.82 3.14
N TRP A 299 9.88 -5.55 3.25
CA TRP A 299 9.87 -4.83 4.52
C TRP A 299 8.67 -5.30 5.35
N ASN A 300 8.89 -6.23 6.28
CA ASN A 300 7.83 -6.88 7.05
C ASN A 300 7.46 -6.07 8.30
N ASN A 301 7.15 -4.78 8.10
CA ASN A 301 6.79 -3.86 9.18
C ASN A 301 5.62 -2.97 8.73
N PRO A 302 4.46 -3.02 9.41
CA PRO A 302 3.27 -2.26 9.03
C PRO A 302 3.25 -0.82 9.53
N GLY A 303 4.33 -0.33 10.16
CA GLY A 303 4.42 1.04 10.63
C GLY A 303 4.43 2.06 9.50
N VAL A 304 3.88 3.25 9.78
CA VAL A 304 3.97 4.40 8.88
C VAL A 304 5.43 4.83 8.78
N GLY A 305 5.89 5.12 7.57
CA GLY A 305 7.30 5.45 7.36
C GLY A 305 7.63 5.81 5.92
N ARG A 306 8.86 5.49 5.50
CA ARG A 306 9.38 5.82 4.17
C ARG A 306 10.34 4.76 3.64
N ALA A 307 10.37 4.59 2.33
CA ALA A 307 11.41 3.85 1.61
C ALA A 307 12.08 4.80 0.61
N VAL A 308 13.34 5.16 0.86
CA VAL A 308 14.16 5.95 -0.06
C VAL A 308 15.06 4.98 -0.80
N LEU A 309 14.83 4.80 -2.09
CA LEU A 309 15.56 3.86 -2.94
C LEU A 309 16.75 4.54 -3.64
N GLY A 310 17.49 5.37 -2.89
CA GLY A 310 18.50 6.28 -3.43
C GLY A 310 19.67 5.59 -4.13
N LYS A 311 20.29 6.30 -5.10
CA LYS A 311 21.50 5.84 -5.80
C LYS A 311 22.77 5.92 -4.96
N ASN A 312 22.76 6.73 -3.91
CA ASN A 312 23.85 6.88 -2.95
C ASN A 312 23.67 5.94 -1.75
N VAL A 313 22.46 5.87 -1.19
CA VAL A 313 22.07 5.06 -0.04
C VAL A 313 20.59 4.70 -0.21
N MET A 314 20.23 3.47 0.10
CA MET A 314 18.84 3.08 0.28
C MET A 314 18.48 3.09 1.77
N SER A 315 17.27 3.51 2.13
CA SER A 315 16.81 3.45 3.51
C SER A 315 15.34 3.10 3.64
N PHE A 316 15.03 2.31 4.66
CA PHE A 316 13.68 1.98 5.08
C PHE A 316 13.47 2.50 6.50
N GLU A 317 12.39 3.22 6.70
CA GLU A 317 12.05 3.86 7.96
C GLU A 317 10.69 3.40 8.45
N ALA A 318 10.57 3.21 9.75
CA ALA A 318 9.30 3.12 10.45
C ALA A 318 9.33 4.12 11.60
N TYR A 319 8.36 5.04 11.64
CA TYR A 319 8.36 6.13 12.62
C TYR A 319 8.07 5.67 14.04
N SER A 320 7.39 4.53 14.20
CA SER A 320 7.16 3.90 15.49
C SER A 320 7.17 2.37 15.35
N THR A 321 8.21 1.71 15.82
CA THR A 321 8.26 0.25 15.88
C THR A 321 9.21 -0.23 16.98
N THR A 322 9.06 -1.47 17.41
CA THR A 322 9.93 -2.12 18.41
C THR A 322 10.92 -3.09 17.79
N VAL A 323 10.83 -3.32 16.47
CA VAL A 323 11.58 -4.35 15.76
C VAL A 323 11.87 -3.93 14.33
N LEU A 324 13.09 -4.20 13.89
CA LEU A 324 13.43 -4.32 12.47
C LEU A 324 13.03 -5.73 12.04
N ASP A 325 12.23 -5.86 10.98
CA ASP A 325 11.84 -7.15 10.42
C ASP A 325 11.72 -7.04 8.90
N TYR A 326 12.53 -7.82 8.20
CA TYR A 326 12.47 -7.90 6.74
C TYR A 326 12.86 -9.30 6.28
N TRP A 327 12.39 -9.65 5.10
CA TRP A 327 12.61 -10.94 4.46
C TRP A 327 13.28 -10.73 3.11
N VAL A 328 14.28 -11.55 2.79
CA VAL A 328 15.05 -11.44 1.54
C VAL A 328 15.16 -12.80 0.90
N VAL A 329 14.91 -12.87 -0.40
CA VAL A 329 15.08 -14.07 -1.24
C VAL A 329 16.07 -13.79 -2.36
N ALA A 330 16.92 -14.76 -2.68
CA ALA A 330 17.73 -14.74 -3.89
C ALA A 330 17.10 -15.63 -4.97
N GLY A 331 17.09 -15.16 -6.22
CA GLY A 331 16.59 -15.92 -7.37
C GLY A 331 17.29 -15.48 -8.66
N GLU A 332 17.40 -16.41 -9.62
CA GLU A 332 18.03 -16.14 -10.92
C GLU A 332 17.03 -15.52 -11.88
N LYS A 333 15.74 -15.82 -11.71
CA LYS A 333 14.65 -15.28 -12.53
C LYS A 333 13.65 -14.47 -11.70
N PRO A 334 13.06 -13.40 -12.26
CA PRO A 334 12.01 -12.63 -11.59
C PRO A 334 10.81 -13.48 -11.14
N ALA A 335 10.42 -14.48 -11.94
CA ALA A 335 9.35 -15.41 -11.59
C ALA A 335 9.63 -16.15 -10.28
N GLU A 336 10.84 -16.70 -10.10
CA GLU A 336 11.23 -17.43 -8.89
C GLU A 336 11.13 -16.55 -7.63
N ILE A 337 11.52 -15.28 -7.74
CA ILE A 337 11.47 -14.31 -6.64
C ILE A 337 10.02 -14.02 -6.23
N VAL A 338 9.15 -13.75 -7.21
CA VAL A 338 7.72 -13.45 -6.94
C VAL A 338 7.00 -14.69 -6.42
N GLU A 339 7.29 -15.87 -6.97
CA GLU A 339 6.70 -17.14 -6.51
C GLU A 339 7.14 -17.49 -5.08
N ALA A 340 8.41 -17.26 -4.74
CA ALA A 340 8.90 -17.44 -3.37
C ALA A 340 8.23 -16.46 -2.40
N TYR A 341 8.03 -15.20 -2.80
CA TYR A 341 7.29 -14.21 -2.01
C TYR A 341 5.84 -14.63 -1.78
N ALA A 342 5.15 -15.11 -2.82
CA ALA A 342 3.80 -15.64 -2.70
C ALA A 342 3.75 -16.89 -1.79
N GLY A 343 4.77 -17.75 -1.86
CA GLY A 343 4.89 -18.92 -0.99
C GLY A 343 4.96 -18.60 0.51
N VAL A 344 5.45 -17.41 0.88
CA VAL A 344 5.54 -16.98 2.29
C VAL A 344 4.51 -15.92 2.68
N THR A 345 3.76 -15.34 1.75
CA THR A 345 2.71 -14.33 2.07
C THR A 345 1.29 -14.77 1.70
N GLY A 346 1.16 -15.86 0.94
CA GLY A 346 -0.08 -16.44 0.42
C GLY A 346 -0.30 -16.11 -1.06
N THR A 347 -1.11 -16.94 -1.73
CA THR A 347 -1.57 -16.69 -3.10
C THR A 347 -3.04 -16.24 -3.09
N VAL A 348 -3.50 -15.67 -4.20
CA VAL A 348 -4.94 -15.40 -4.39
C VAL A 348 -5.76 -16.71 -4.34
N PRO A 349 -7.03 -16.68 -3.88
CA PRO A 349 -7.94 -17.79 -4.09
C PRO A 349 -8.21 -18.00 -5.59
N ARG A 350 -9.00 -19.03 -5.94
CA ARG A 350 -9.44 -19.19 -7.33
C ARG A 350 -10.37 -18.04 -7.71
N MET A 351 -10.15 -17.45 -8.88
CA MET A 351 -11.00 -16.38 -9.40
C MET A 351 -12.36 -16.99 -9.82
N PRO A 352 -13.50 -16.47 -9.32
CA PRO A 352 -14.81 -16.91 -9.78
C PRO A 352 -15.06 -16.55 -11.24
N GLU A 353 -15.99 -17.27 -11.88
CA GLU A 353 -16.30 -17.11 -13.31
C GLU A 353 -16.67 -15.68 -13.70
N TYR A 354 -17.53 -15.03 -12.91
CA TYR A 354 -17.98 -13.66 -13.14
C TYR A 354 -16.84 -12.64 -13.01
N GLY A 355 -15.72 -13.01 -12.37
CA GLY A 355 -14.52 -12.17 -12.29
C GLY A 355 -13.72 -12.09 -13.59
N LEU A 356 -14.00 -12.98 -14.55
CA LEU A 356 -13.29 -13.02 -15.83
C LEU A 356 -13.93 -12.11 -16.89
N GLY A 357 -15.19 -11.70 -16.70
CA GLY A 357 -15.94 -10.93 -17.69
C GLY A 357 -15.94 -9.43 -17.50
N PHE A 358 -17.03 -8.78 -17.93
CA PHE A 358 -17.18 -7.32 -17.89
C PHE A 358 -17.98 -6.86 -16.66
N TRP A 359 -17.45 -5.85 -15.98
CA TRP A 359 -18.03 -5.25 -14.77
C TRP A 359 -18.51 -3.83 -15.07
N GLN A 360 -19.82 -3.59 -14.97
CA GLN A 360 -20.44 -2.28 -15.17
C GLN A 360 -20.65 -1.56 -13.84
N CYS A 361 -20.12 -0.34 -13.73
CA CYS A 361 -20.33 0.56 -12.60
C CYS A 361 -20.29 2.03 -13.05
N LYS A 362 -20.79 2.91 -12.19
CA LYS A 362 -20.61 4.36 -12.24
C LYS A 362 -20.79 4.91 -10.84
N LEU A 363 -20.38 6.15 -10.61
CA LEU A 363 -20.83 6.94 -9.48
C LEU A 363 -22.02 7.79 -9.96
N ARG A 364 -23.26 7.49 -9.60
CA ARG A 364 -23.78 6.25 -9.00
C ARG A 364 -25.15 5.89 -9.57
N TYR A 365 -25.52 4.61 -9.60
CA TYR A 365 -26.93 4.25 -9.75
C TYR A 365 -27.65 4.59 -8.45
N GLN A 366 -28.65 5.46 -8.51
CA GLN A 366 -29.28 6.05 -7.33
C GLN A 366 -30.44 5.20 -6.81
N THR A 367 -31.03 4.35 -7.65
CA THR A 367 -32.21 3.55 -7.32
C THR A 367 -32.11 2.13 -7.88
N GLN A 368 -32.90 1.23 -7.31
CA GLN A 368 -33.07 -0.14 -7.79
C GLN A 368 -33.48 -0.21 -9.27
N GLU A 369 -34.44 0.60 -9.70
CA GLU A 369 -34.92 0.58 -11.07
C GLU A 369 -33.87 1.12 -12.05
N GLU A 370 -33.15 2.18 -11.69
CA GLU A 370 -32.06 2.70 -12.53
C GLU A 370 -30.98 1.62 -12.77
N LEU A 371 -30.61 0.86 -11.74
CA LEU A 371 -29.64 -0.22 -11.84
C LEU A 371 -30.16 -1.37 -12.71
N LEU A 372 -31.42 -1.79 -12.50
CA LEU A 372 -32.05 -2.86 -13.28
C LEU A 372 -32.21 -2.46 -14.76
N ASP A 373 -32.58 -1.22 -15.05
CA ASP A 373 -32.72 -0.71 -16.41
C ASP A 373 -31.40 -0.80 -17.18
N VAL A 374 -30.27 -0.49 -16.53
CA VAL A 374 -28.96 -0.67 -17.14
C VAL A 374 -28.66 -2.15 -17.41
N ALA A 375 -28.90 -3.04 -16.45
CA ALA A 375 -28.69 -4.48 -16.64
C ALA A 375 -29.56 -5.05 -17.78
N ARG A 376 -30.85 -4.69 -17.80
CA ARG A 376 -31.80 -5.03 -18.87
C ARG A 376 -31.33 -4.50 -20.22
N GLU A 377 -30.79 -3.29 -20.27
CA GLU A 377 -30.31 -2.68 -21.50
C GLU A 377 -29.07 -3.38 -22.05
N TYR A 378 -28.13 -3.80 -21.19
CA TYR A 378 -27.02 -4.67 -21.60
C TYR A 378 -27.54 -5.96 -22.24
N LYS A 379 -28.51 -6.64 -21.61
CA LYS A 379 -29.11 -7.88 -22.15
C LYS A 379 -29.89 -7.63 -23.44
N ARG A 380 -30.67 -6.55 -23.53
CA ARG A 380 -31.43 -6.15 -24.73
C ARG A 380 -30.50 -5.90 -25.93
N ARG A 381 -29.33 -5.33 -25.69
CA ARG A 381 -28.30 -5.10 -26.73
C ARG A 381 -27.44 -6.32 -27.05
N GLY A 382 -27.60 -7.43 -26.31
CA GLY A 382 -26.78 -8.63 -26.45
C GLY A 382 -25.31 -8.41 -26.06
N LEU A 383 -25.04 -7.50 -25.11
CA LEU A 383 -23.70 -7.20 -24.64
C LEU A 383 -23.34 -8.08 -23.43
N PRO A 384 -22.07 -8.55 -23.32
CA PRO A 384 -21.58 -9.24 -22.14
C PRO A 384 -21.71 -8.39 -20.87
N LEU A 385 -22.14 -9.02 -19.78
CA LEU A 385 -22.23 -8.40 -18.45
C LEU A 385 -22.24 -9.50 -17.41
N ASP A 386 -21.27 -9.47 -16.50
CA ASP A 386 -21.12 -10.44 -15.41
C ASP A 386 -21.36 -9.80 -14.05
N VAL A 387 -20.96 -8.54 -13.86
CA VAL A 387 -21.13 -7.82 -12.58
C VAL A 387 -21.74 -6.45 -12.84
N VAL A 388 -22.79 -6.12 -12.10
CA VAL A 388 -23.31 -4.74 -11.96
C VAL A 388 -23.16 -4.29 -10.52
N VAL A 389 -22.94 -2.99 -10.31
CA VAL A 389 -22.50 -2.47 -9.01
C VAL A 389 -23.44 -1.39 -8.49
N ALA A 390 -23.93 -1.57 -7.27
CA ALA A 390 -24.54 -0.51 -6.47
C ALA A 390 -23.46 0.22 -5.67
N ASP A 391 -23.13 1.43 -6.09
CA ASP A 391 -22.09 2.28 -5.47
C ASP A 391 -22.56 2.86 -4.12
N TYR A 392 -21.70 3.65 -3.46
CA TYR A 392 -21.88 4.25 -2.16
C TYR A 392 -23.15 5.11 -2.02
N PHE A 393 -23.55 5.39 -0.77
CA PHE A 393 -24.77 6.15 -0.46
C PHE A 393 -26.07 5.55 -1.03
N HIS A 394 -26.11 4.22 -1.19
CA HIS A 394 -27.36 3.45 -1.36
C HIS A 394 -28.02 3.10 0.00
N TRP A 395 -27.38 3.47 1.11
CA TRP A 395 -27.86 3.34 2.49
C TRP A 395 -28.49 4.64 2.99
N ASP A 396 -29.21 4.55 4.11
CA ASP A 396 -29.77 5.73 4.80
C ASP A 396 -28.67 6.53 5.51
N LEU A 397 -27.90 5.86 6.39
CA LEU A 397 -26.76 6.45 7.09
C LEU A 397 -25.50 5.59 6.94
N GLN A 398 -24.35 6.25 6.95
CA GLN A 398 -23.06 5.56 7.00
C GLN A 398 -22.97 4.72 8.27
N GLY A 399 -22.61 3.44 8.13
CA GLY A 399 -22.55 2.48 9.22
C GLY A 399 -23.85 1.73 9.50
N SER A 400 -24.95 2.01 8.78
CA SER A 400 -26.14 1.15 8.82
C SER A 400 -25.91 -0.19 8.10
N TRP A 401 -25.09 -0.17 7.03
CA TRP A 401 -24.80 -1.32 6.17
C TRP A 401 -26.07 -2.06 5.73
N SER A 402 -27.03 -1.31 5.18
CA SER A 402 -28.28 -1.80 4.61
C SER A 402 -28.72 -0.89 3.46
N PHE A 403 -29.52 -1.42 2.54
CA PHE A 403 -30.18 -0.60 1.52
C PHE A 403 -31.20 0.37 2.15
N ASP A 404 -31.25 1.62 1.67
CA ASP A 404 -32.33 2.55 1.99
C ASP A 404 -33.62 2.11 1.26
N PRO A 405 -34.67 1.67 1.98
CA PRO A 405 -35.90 1.16 1.37
C PRO A 405 -36.66 2.22 0.55
N THR A 406 -36.33 3.50 0.69
CA THR A 406 -36.89 4.60 -0.12
C THR A 406 -36.49 4.49 -1.59
N TYR A 407 -35.24 4.09 -1.86
CA TYR A 407 -34.66 4.03 -3.21
C TYR A 407 -34.44 2.59 -3.70
N TRP A 408 -34.43 1.63 -2.76
CA TRP A 408 -34.22 0.21 -2.99
C TRP A 408 -35.34 -0.60 -2.32
N PRO A 409 -36.59 -0.48 -2.82
CA PRO A 409 -37.78 -0.96 -2.12
C PRO A 409 -37.90 -2.49 -2.05
N ASP A 410 -37.28 -3.22 -2.98
CA ASP A 410 -37.32 -4.70 -3.00
C ASP A 410 -35.98 -5.29 -3.49
N PRO A 411 -34.92 -5.25 -2.66
CA PRO A 411 -33.62 -5.76 -3.05
C PRO A 411 -33.62 -7.27 -3.31
N ASP A 412 -34.52 -8.03 -2.68
CA ASP A 412 -34.66 -9.47 -2.93
C ASP A 412 -35.14 -9.75 -4.36
N ALA A 413 -36.14 -9.01 -4.84
CA ALA A 413 -36.58 -9.09 -6.25
C ALA A 413 -35.49 -8.63 -7.22
N MET A 414 -34.77 -7.54 -6.89
CA MET A 414 -33.65 -7.05 -7.71
C MET A 414 -32.56 -8.11 -7.87
N VAL A 415 -32.10 -8.71 -6.77
CA VAL A 415 -31.04 -9.73 -6.81
C VAL A 415 -31.52 -10.95 -7.58
N LYS A 416 -32.78 -11.38 -7.38
CA LYS A 416 -33.35 -12.49 -8.13
C LYS A 416 -33.37 -12.23 -9.64
N GLU A 417 -33.80 -11.05 -10.07
CA GLU A 417 -33.84 -10.69 -11.50
C GLU A 417 -32.43 -10.66 -12.11
N LEU A 418 -31.45 -10.08 -11.41
CA LEU A 418 -30.05 -10.08 -11.86
C LEU A 418 -29.49 -11.50 -11.98
N GLN A 419 -29.80 -12.38 -11.03
CA GLN A 419 -29.41 -13.80 -11.09
C GLN A 419 -30.07 -14.53 -12.27
N GLU A 420 -31.34 -14.27 -12.58
CA GLU A 420 -32.02 -14.79 -13.78
C GLU A 420 -31.33 -14.33 -15.09
N MET A 421 -30.68 -13.16 -15.06
CA MET A 421 -29.85 -12.64 -16.16
C MET A 421 -28.40 -13.16 -16.16
N ASN A 422 -28.01 -13.99 -15.19
CA ASN A 422 -26.62 -14.39 -14.91
C ASN A 422 -25.70 -13.17 -14.70
N VAL A 423 -26.15 -12.22 -13.88
CA VAL A 423 -25.39 -11.04 -13.46
C VAL A 423 -25.29 -11.03 -11.95
N GLU A 424 -24.08 -10.93 -11.42
CA GLU A 424 -23.84 -10.75 -9.99
C GLU A 424 -24.00 -9.28 -9.61
N LEU A 425 -24.65 -9.04 -8.47
CA LEU A 425 -24.68 -7.72 -7.85
C LEU A 425 -23.49 -7.58 -6.91
N MET A 426 -22.68 -6.54 -7.12
CA MET A 426 -21.71 -6.06 -6.15
C MET A 426 -22.25 -4.82 -5.44
N VAL A 427 -21.98 -4.70 -4.14
CA VAL A 427 -22.45 -3.57 -3.32
C VAL A 427 -21.28 -2.90 -2.62
N SER A 428 -21.25 -1.57 -2.65
CA SER A 428 -20.30 -0.76 -1.89
C SER A 428 -20.48 -0.98 -0.39
N ILE A 429 -19.38 -1.05 0.34
CA ILE A 429 -19.31 -1.09 1.79
C ILE A 429 -18.30 -0.04 2.18
N TRP A 430 -18.74 0.94 2.97
CA TRP A 430 -17.85 1.90 3.60
C TRP A 430 -17.54 1.49 5.05
N PRO A 431 -16.30 1.65 5.52
CA PRO A 431 -15.90 1.39 6.90
C PRO A 431 -16.38 2.46 7.89
N THR A 432 -16.96 3.56 7.41
CA THR A 432 -17.43 4.70 8.19
C THR A 432 -18.70 4.42 8.98
N VAL A 433 -18.78 4.92 10.21
CA VAL A 433 -19.99 4.89 11.05
C VAL A 433 -20.33 6.32 11.48
N ASP A 434 -21.48 6.84 11.04
CA ASP A 434 -22.00 8.15 11.44
C ASP A 434 -22.50 8.10 12.88
N LYS A 435 -22.32 9.19 13.65
CA LYS A 435 -22.80 9.30 15.04
C LYS A 435 -24.31 9.09 15.22
N ARG A 436 -25.09 9.28 14.16
CA ARG A 436 -26.54 9.10 14.13
C ARG A 436 -26.95 7.70 13.71
N SER A 437 -26.00 6.87 13.25
CA SER A 437 -26.27 5.48 12.88
C SER A 437 -26.77 4.69 14.08
N GLU A 438 -27.71 3.77 13.84
CA GLU A 438 -28.20 2.83 14.86
C GLU A 438 -27.09 1.96 15.48
N ASN A 439 -25.98 1.76 14.75
CA ASN A 439 -24.86 0.94 15.21
C ASN A 439 -23.83 1.75 16.01
N TRP A 440 -23.92 3.09 16.06
CA TRP A 440 -22.90 3.93 16.69
C TRP A 440 -22.75 3.67 18.19
N GLU A 441 -23.85 3.74 18.95
CA GLU A 441 -23.80 3.63 20.41
C GLU A 441 -23.22 2.28 20.84
N GLU A 442 -23.72 1.18 20.25
CA GLU A 442 -23.23 -0.17 20.53
C GLU A 442 -21.74 -0.33 20.21
N MET A 443 -21.30 0.17 19.04
CA MET A 443 -19.89 0.08 18.64
C MET A 443 -18.97 0.95 19.51
N VAL A 444 -19.46 2.08 20.03
CA VAL A 444 -18.73 2.89 21.00
C VAL A 444 -18.59 2.16 22.34
N GLU A 445 -19.69 1.60 22.85
CA GLU A 445 -19.72 0.86 24.13
C GLU A 445 -18.79 -0.36 24.11
N ARG A 446 -18.72 -1.05 22.97
CA ARG A 446 -17.88 -2.25 22.77
C ARG A 446 -16.46 -1.95 22.31
N GLY A 447 -16.13 -0.70 21.98
CA GLY A 447 -14.80 -0.32 21.52
C GLY A 447 -14.44 -0.85 20.12
N LEU A 448 -15.41 -0.85 19.19
CA LEU A 448 -15.28 -1.41 17.84
C LEU A 448 -14.86 -0.36 16.78
N LEU A 449 -14.69 0.89 17.18
CA LEU A 449 -14.35 2.02 16.30
C LEU A 449 -12.90 2.46 16.53
N VAL A 450 -12.26 2.96 15.47
CA VAL A 450 -10.95 3.63 15.57
C VAL A 450 -11.03 4.77 16.59
N ARG A 451 -10.00 4.91 17.41
CA ARG A 451 -9.92 6.00 18.38
C ARG A 451 -9.20 7.21 17.78
N VAL A 452 -9.84 8.38 17.91
CA VAL A 452 -9.22 9.69 17.68
C VAL A 452 -8.60 10.15 18.99
N ASN A 453 -7.28 10.35 19.02
CA ASN A 453 -6.49 10.57 20.25
C ASN A 453 -6.57 12.01 20.77
N ARG A 454 -6.83 12.98 19.89
CA ARG A 454 -6.93 14.41 20.16
C ARG A 454 -8.00 15.03 19.26
N GLY A 455 -8.69 16.04 19.78
CA GLY A 455 -9.74 16.75 19.05
C GLY A 455 -11.12 16.11 19.19
N LEU A 456 -12.02 16.45 18.26
CA LEU A 456 -13.35 15.85 18.19
C LEU A 456 -13.24 14.40 17.69
N ARG A 457 -14.12 13.52 18.18
CA ARG A 457 -14.21 12.13 17.70
C ARG A 457 -14.88 12.09 16.33
N ILE A 458 -14.15 12.54 15.33
CA ILE A 458 -14.50 12.60 13.91
C ILE A 458 -13.22 12.24 13.15
N ALA A 459 -13.28 11.21 12.32
CA ALA A 459 -12.16 10.75 11.51
C ALA A 459 -12.34 11.14 10.02
N MET A 460 -13.60 11.21 9.57
CA MET A 460 -13.98 11.70 8.25
C MET A 460 -15.25 12.56 8.37
N ASP A 461 -15.35 13.61 7.56
CA ASP A 461 -16.47 14.57 7.54
C ASP A 461 -17.26 14.59 6.21
N PHE A 462 -17.13 13.53 5.41
CA PHE A 462 -17.83 13.40 4.13
C PHE A 462 -19.28 12.91 4.35
N GLN A 463 -20.26 13.77 4.03
CA GLN A 463 -21.70 13.48 4.17
C GLN A 463 -22.14 13.03 5.57
N GLY A 464 -21.39 13.36 6.61
CA GLY A 464 -21.66 12.96 7.99
C GLY A 464 -20.44 13.14 8.90
N GLU A 465 -20.66 13.12 10.22
CA GLU A 465 -19.57 13.08 11.19
C GLU A 465 -19.26 11.62 11.52
N THR A 466 -18.24 11.03 10.90
CA THR A 466 -18.02 9.59 10.96
C THR A 466 -16.71 9.18 11.60
N VAL A 467 -16.68 7.95 12.09
CA VAL A 467 -15.46 7.25 12.51
C VAL A 467 -15.43 5.88 11.86
N HIS A 468 -14.27 5.47 11.38
CA HIS A 468 -14.05 4.14 10.82
C HIS A 468 -14.20 3.04 11.88
N PHE A 469 -14.81 1.90 11.53
CA PHE A 469 -14.68 0.70 12.35
C PHE A 469 -13.23 0.25 12.38
N ASP A 470 -12.83 -0.41 13.47
CA ASP A 470 -11.46 -0.87 13.63
C ASP A 470 -11.25 -2.24 13.01
N ALA A 471 -10.79 -2.29 11.75
CA ALA A 471 -10.52 -3.55 11.07
C ALA A 471 -9.51 -4.44 11.80
N THR A 472 -8.61 -3.87 12.62
CA THR A 472 -7.63 -4.64 13.39
C THR A 472 -8.21 -5.34 14.61
N ASN A 473 -9.44 -4.98 15.01
CA ASN A 473 -10.19 -5.64 16.07
C ASN A 473 -11.01 -6.82 15.47
N PRO A 474 -10.71 -8.09 15.84
CA PRO A 474 -11.47 -9.24 15.35
C PRO A 474 -12.97 -9.15 15.67
N GLU A 475 -13.34 -8.56 16.80
CA GLU A 475 -14.75 -8.37 17.18
C GLU A 475 -15.45 -7.36 16.26
N ALA A 476 -14.77 -6.28 15.88
CA ALA A 476 -15.34 -5.28 14.98
C ALA A 476 -15.52 -5.84 13.57
N ARG A 477 -14.55 -6.61 13.05
CA ARG A 477 -14.71 -7.31 11.77
C ARG A 477 -15.91 -8.24 11.77
N LYS A 478 -16.06 -9.03 12.84
CA LYS A 478 -17.22 -9.92 13.00
C LYS A 478 -18.52 -9.12 13.05
N TYR A 479 -18.55 -8.02 13.80
CA TYR A 479 -19.73 -7.17 13.93
C TYR A 479 -20.19 -6.62 12.57
N VAL A 480 -19.27 -6.03 11.81
CA VAL A 480 -19.55 -5.50 10.47
C VAL A 480 -19.99 -6.62 9.52
N TRP A 481 -19.29 -7.75 9.53
CA TRP A 481 -19.70 -8.91 8.73
C TRP A 481 -21.11 -9.40 9.08
N ASP A 482 -21.47 -9.49 10.36
CA ASP A 482 -22.80 -9.95 10.76
C ASP A 482 -23.90 -9.01 10.25
N LYS A 483 -23.68 -7.68 10.27
CA LYS A 483 -24.61 -6.68 9.71
C LYS A 483 -24.72 -6.83 8.19
N VAL A 484 -23.58 -6.93 7.49
CA VAL A 484 -23.56 -7.16 6.04
C VAL A 484 -24.23 -8.48 5.68
N LYS A 485 -24.00 -9.52 6.49
CA LYS A 485 -24.59 -10.84 6.30
C LYS A 485 -26.10 -10.76 6.38
N GLN A 486 -26.61 -10.09 7.41
CA GLN A 486 -28.03 -9.90 7.63
C GLN A 486 -28.70 -9.12 6.50
N ASN A 487 -28.05 -8.07 6.00
CA ASN A 487 -28.70 -7.07 5.14
C ASN A 487 -28.46 -7.27 3.64
N TYR A 488 -27.36 -7.94 3.25
CA TYR A 488 -26.99 -8.15 1.85
C TYR A 488 -26.81 -9.63 1.52
N TYR A 489 -25.96 -10.34 2.26
CA TYR A 489 -25.65 -11.74 1.96
C TYR A 489 -26.88 -12.65 2.00
N SER A 490 -27.74 -12.45 3.01
CA SER A 490 -29.01 -13.18 3.17
C SER A 490 -29.94 -13.05 1.96
N LYS A 491 -29.77 -12.00 1.15
CA LYS A 491 -30.52 -11.72 -0.08
C LYS A 491 -29.89 -12.34 -1.32
N GLY A 492 -28.73 -12.98 -1.20
CA GLY A 492 -28.01 -13.64 -2.29
C GLY A 492 -26.78 -12.89 -2.83
N ILE A 493 -26.44 -11.73 -2.26
CA ILE A 493 -25.29 -10.91 -2.68
C ILE A 493 -24.00 -11.49 -2.12
N LYS A 494 -23.00 -11.72 -2.97
CA LYS A 494 -21.75 -12.42 -2.60
C LYS A 494 -20.47 -11.65 -2.96
N VAL A 495 -20.60 -10.50 -3.63
CA VAL A 495 -19.48 -9.68 -4.07
C VAL A 495 -19.59 -8.33 -3.37
N PHE A 496 -18.52 -7.93 -2.69
CA PHE A 496 -18.50 -6.67 -1.95
C PHE A 496 -17.39 -5.76 -2.47
N TRP A 497 -17.73 -4.48 -2.61
CA TRP A 497 -16.78 -3.41 -2.87
C TRP A 497 -16.44 -2.77 -1.54
N LEU A 498 -15.29 -3.13 -0.98
CA LEU A 498 -14.73 -2.62 0.26
C LEU A 498 -13.96 -1.33 -0.04
N ASP A 499 -14.72 -0.25 -0.08
CA ASP A 499 -14.23 1.08 -0.41
C ASP A 499 -13.66 1.79 0.82
N GLU A 500 -12.93 2.89 0.62
CA GLU A 500 -12.25 3.62 1.71
C GLU A 500 -11.35 2.72 2.57
N ALA A 501 -10.62 1.80 1.92
CA ALA A 501 -9.92 0.71 2.59
C ALA A 501 -8.58 1.11 3.24
N GLU A 502 -8.11 2.35 3.07
CA GLU A 502 -6.83 2.82 3.61
C GLU A 502 -6.74 2.82 5.15
N PRO A 503 -7.70 3.39 5.93
CA PRO A 503 -8.93 4.10 5.54
C PRO A 503 -8.72 5.60 5.27
N GLU A 504 -9.60 6.21 4.48
CA GLU A 504 -9.50 7.63 4.09
C GLU A 504 -9.92 8.56 5.24
N TYR A 505 -8.92 9.18 5.85
CA TYR A 505 -9.14 10.23 6.84
C TYR A 505 -9.27 11.59 6.17
N SER A 506 -10.17 12.46 6.67
CA SER A 506 -10.22 13.86 6.21
C SER A 506 -8.87 14.58 6.43
N ALA A 507 -8.16 14.18 7.49
CA ALA A 507 -6.77 14.54 7.72
C ALA A 507 -5.94 13.29 8.02
N TYR A 508 -4.93 13.03 7.18
CA TYR A 508 -3.98 11.91 7.32
C TYR A 508 -2.92 12.16 8.42
N ASP A 509 -3.37 12.63 9.58
CA ASP A 509 -2.56 12.78 10.79
C ASP A 509 -2.44 11.42 11.48
N PHE A 510 -1.61 10.53 10.93
CA PHE A 510 -1.49 9.13 11.35
C PHE A 510 -1.18 8.95 12.85
N ASP A 511 -0.56 9.93 13.51
CA ASP A 511 -0.28 9.93 14.94
C ASP A 511 -1.52 10.18 15.82
N ASN A 512 -2.57 10.75 15.24
CA ASN A 512 -3.81 11.05 15.94
C ASN A 512 -4.79 9.87 16.01
N TYR A 513 -4.49 8.75 15.35
CA TYR A 513 -5.36 7.57 15.34
C TYR A 513 -4.76 6.38 16.08
N THR A 514 -5.62 5.60 16.74
CA THR A 514 -5.23 4.35 17.40
C THR A 514 -6.24 3.26 17.09
N TYR A 515 -5.70 2.11 16.73
CA TYR A 515 -6.45 0.88 16.51
C TYR A 515 -6.27 -0.06 17.71
N HIS A 516 -6.99 -1.16 17.71
CA HIS A 516 -7.03 -2.17 18.74
C HIS A 516 -5.65 -2.78 18.97
N ARG A 517 -4.89 -3.00 17.90
CA ARG A 517 -3.55 -3.59 17.94
C ARG A 517 -2.42 -2.60 18.23
N GLY A 518 -2.67 -1.29 18.18
CA GLY A 518 -1.63 -0.28 18.37
C GLY A 518 -1.95 1.07 17.73
N SER A 519 -1.04 2.04 17.86
CA SER A 519 -1.19 3.33 17.20
C SER A 519 -1.12 3.16 15.67
N ASN A 520 -1.82 4.02 14.93
CA ASN A 520 -1.77 4.00 13.46
C ASN A 520 -0.32 4.23 12.97
N LEU A 521 0.48 5.10 13.60
CA LEU A 521 1.92 5.18 13.29
C LEU A 521 2.69 3.84 13.37
N SER A 522 2.29 2.91 14.25
CA SER A 522 3.01 1.66 14.45
C SER A 522 2.55 0.49 13.59
N ILE A 523 1.26 0.46 13.25
CA ILE A 523 0.64 -0.69 12.56
C ILE A 523 -0.36 -0.29 11.48
N GLY A 524 -0.44 1.01 11.14
CA GLY A 524 -1.47 1.62 10.29
C GLY A 524 -1.65 0.91 8.96
N ASN A 525 -0.55 0.50 8.35
CA ASN A 525 -0.57 -0.09 7.02
C ASN A 525 -1.25 -1.47 6.98
N ILE A 526 -1.55 -2.11 8.11
CA ILE A 526 -2.25 -3.40 8.12
C ILE A 526 -3.77 -3.28 7.96
N TYR A 527 -4.34 -2.08 8.11
CA TYR A 527 -5.80 -1.87 8.08
C TYR A 527 -6.50 -2.48 6.84
N PRO A 528 -6.08 -2.20 5.59
CA PRO A 528 -6.74 -2.77 4.40
C PRO A 528 -6.69 -4.30 4.34
N LEU A 529 -5.60 -4.90 4.82
CA LEU A 529 -5.46 -6.36 4.89
C LEU A 529 -6.49 -6.94 5.84
N GLU A 530 -6.64 -6.35 7.03
CA GLU A 530 -7.61 -6.83 8.02
C GLU A 530 -9.05 -6.54 7.57
N TYR A 531 -9.29 -5.46 6.83
CA TYR A 531 -10.62 -5.18 6.26
C TYR A 531 -11.00 -6.27 5.26
N SER A 532 -10.11 -6.58 4.31
CA SER A 532 -10.29 -7.68 3.34
C SER A 532 -10.51 -9.02 4.05
N ARG A 533 -9.71 -9.29 5.09
CA ARG A 533 -9.79 -10.51 5.90
C ARG A 533 -11.17 -10.70 6.53
N GLY A 534 -11.79 -9.63 7.05
CA GLY A 534 -13.11 -9.70 7.69
C GLY A 534 -14.19 -10.25 6.77
N PHE A 535 -14.23 -9.77 5.53
CA PHE A 535 -15.21 -10.20 4.53
C PHE A 535 -14.86 -11.56 3.94
N TYR A 536 -13.58 -11.82 3.70
CA TYR A 536 -13.13 -13.12 3.21
C TYR A 536 -13.43 -14.25 4.21
N GLU A 537 -13.06 -14.08 5.49
CA GLU A 537 -13.38 -15.07 6.53
C GLU A 537 -14.89 -15.19 6.74
N GLY A 538 -15.62 -14.07 6.66
CA GLY A 538 -17.07 -14.05 6.73
C GLY A 538 -17.73 -14.93 5.67
N LEU A 539 -17.45 -14.67 4.40
CA LEU A 539 -17.94 -15.45 3.26
C LEU A 539 -17.51 -16.92 3.34
N LYS A 540 -16.25 -17.17 3.69
CA LYS A 540 -15.71 -18.52 3.80
C LYS A 540 -16.42 -19.35 4.87
N ASN A 541 -16.75 -18.73 6.01
CA ASN A 541 -17.51 -19.40 7.08
C ASN A 541 -18.94 -19.76 6.67
N GLU A 542 -19.49 -19.11 5.64
CA GLU A 542 -20.79 -19.48 5.06
C GLU A 542 -20.67 -20.52 3.93
N GLY A 543 -19.47 -21.01 3.63
CA GLY A 543 -19.21 -22.03 2.61
C GLY A 543 -18.89 -21.49 1.22
N HIS A 544 -18.55 -20.21 1.08
CA HIS A 544 -18.05 -19.65 -0.18
C HIS A 544 -16.53 -19.86 -0.32
N GLU A 545 -16.10 -20.38 -1.47
CA GLU A 545 -14.68 -20.70 -1.72
C GLU A 545 -14.02 -19.72 -2.72
N GLU A 546 -14.68 -19.42 -3.83
CA GLU A 546 -14.18 -18.51 -4.88
C GLU A 546 -14.53 -17.06 -4.56
N ILE A 547 -13.89 -16.52 -3.53
CA ILE A 547 -14.19 -15.18 -2.99
C ILE A 547 -13.33 -14.13 -3.68
N VAL A 548 -14.00 -13.09 -4.20
CA VAL A 548 -13.38 -11.84 -4.67
C VAL A 548 -14.10 -10.64 -4.05
N ASN A 549 -13.32 -9.71 -3.51
CA ASN A 549 -13.81 -8.40 -3.07
C ASN A 549 -13.02 -7.31 -3.80
N LEU A 550 -13.72 -6.28 -4.27
CA LEU A 550 -13.07 -5.09 -4.82
C LEU A 550 -12.60 -4.21 -3.65
N VAL A 551 -11.30 -3.91 -3.53
CA VAL A 551 -10.68 -3.21 -2.38
C VAL A 551 -9.78 -2.05 -2.82
N ARG A 552 -9.88 -0.89 -2.17
CA ARG A 552 -9.16 0.31 -2.66
C ARG A 552 -7.67 0.30 -2.35
N CYS A 553 -7.34 -0.42 -1.28
CA CYS A 553 -6.01 -0.43 -0.71
C CYS A 553 -5.66 -1.84 -0.25
N ALA A 554 -4.35 -2.10 -0.10
CA ALA A 554 -3.81 -3.40 0.25
C ALA A 554 -2.49 -3.25 1.01
N TRP A 555 -2.10 -4.32 1.70
CA TRP A 555 -0.77 -4.48 2.28
C TRP A 555 -0.20 -5.84 1.90
N ALA A 556 1.05 -6.10 2.27
CA ALA A 556 1.70 -7.40 2.04
C ALA A 556 0.85 -8.54 2.59
N GLY A 557 0.46 -9.49 1.72
CA GLY A 557 -0.39 -10.62 2.09
C GLY A 557 -1.89 -10.40 1.91
N SER A 558 -2.37 -9.23 1.45
CA SER A 558 -3.79 -9.00 1.16
C SER A 558 -4.34 -9.96 0.10
N GLN A 559 -3.52 -10.42 -0.85
CA GLN A 559 -3.92 -11.30 -1.95
C GLN A 559 -4.65 -12.57 -1.48
N LYS A 560 -4.25 -13.16 -0.35
CA LYS A 560 -4.86 -14.39 0.18
C LYS A 560 -6.29 -14.24 0.69
N TYR A 561 -6.76 -13.00 0.80
CA TYR A 561 -8.11 -12.66 1.22
C TYR A 561 -8.99 -12.21 0.05
N GLY A 562 -8.67 -12.64 -1.18
CA GLY A 562 -9.47 -12.35 -2.36
C GLY A 562 -9.52 -10.87 -2.74
N ALA A 563 -8.44 -10.13 -2.42
CA ALA A 563 -8.33 -8.70 -2.67
C ALA A 563 -8.10 -8.41 -4.16
N LEU A 564 -9.14 -8.00 -4.88
CA LEU A 564 -9.05 -7.33 -6.17
C LEU A 564 -8.82 -5.84 -5.93
N VAL A 565 -7.59 -5.37 -6.11
CA VAL A 565 -7.25 -3.97 -5.82
C VAL A 565 -7.61 -3.07 -7.01
N TRP A 566 -8.16 -1.89 -6.78
CA TRP A 566 -8.23 -0.85 -7.82
C TRP A 566 -7.51 0.43 -7.44
N SER A 567 -7.24 1.25 -8.45
CA SER A 567 -6.34 2.40 -8.33
C SER A 567 -6.86 3.63 -7.57
N GLY A 568 -8.07 3.57 -7.02
CA GLY A 568 -8.72 4.71 -6.35
C GLY A 568 -9.02 5.89 -7.28
N ASP A 569 -9.27 7.04 -6.65
CA ASP A 569 -10.00 8.17 -7.24
C ASP A 569 -9.09 9.10 -8.05
N ILE A 570 -8.67 8.61 -9.21
CA ILE A 570 -7.73 9.31 -10.09
C ILE A 570 -8.44 10.25 -11.07
N ALA A 571 -7.76 11.30 -11.52
CA ALA A 571 -8.30 12.18 -12.56
C ALA A 571 -8.44 11.44 -13.91
N SER A 572 -9.47 11.79 -14.67
CA SER A 572 -9.65 11.40 -16.08
C SER A 572 -8.65 12.15 -16.97
N SER A 573 -7.39 11.71 -16.99
CA SER A 573 -6.32 12.36 -17.75
C SER A 573 -5.30 11.38 -18.33
N TRP A 574 -4.62 11.78 -19.41
CA TRP A 574 -3.52 11.01 -20.00
C TRP A 574 -2.34 10.78 -19.05
N SER A 575 -2.08 11.73 -18.13
CA SER A 575 -1.08 11.54 -17.08
C SER A 575 -1.48 10.45 -16.09
N SER A 576 -2.75 10.45 -15.66
CA SER A 576 -3.26 9.40 -14.77
C SER A 576 -3.20 8.05 -15.46
N PHE A 577 -3.58 7.96 -16.74
CA PHE A 577 -3.50 6.71 -17.50
C PHE A 577 -2.06 6.14 -17.53
N ARG A 578 -1.05 6.97 -17.84
CA ARG A 578 0.36 6.54 -17.78
C ARG A 578 0.79 6.06 -16.40
N ASN A 579 0.40 6.78 -15.35
CA ASN A 579 0.70 6.37 -13.98
C ASN A 579 0.07 5.02 -13.64
N GLN A 580 -1.13 4.74 -14.16
CA GLN A 580 -1.84 3.49 -13.87
C GLN A 580 -1.17 2.27 -14.48
N LEU A 581 -0.56 2.40 -15.67
CA LEU A 581 0.22 1.28 -16.22
C LEU A 581 1.40 0.94 -15.30
N ALA A 582 2.17 1.95 -14.87
CA ALA A 582 3.29 1.75 -13.95
C ALA A 582 2.81 1.14 -12.61
N ALA A 583 1.74 1.69 -12.04
CA ALA A 583 1.14 1.19 -10.80
C ALA A 583 0.67 -0.27 -10.90
N GLY A 584 -0.05 -0.64 -11.96
CA GLY A 584 -0.54 -2.02 -12.15
C GLY A 584 0.60 -3.03 -12.31
N LEU A 585 1.67 -2.66 -13.02
CA LEU A 585 2.86 -3.49 -13.17
C LEU A 585 3.60 -3.67 -11.84
N HIS A 586 3.72 -2.60 -11.05
CA HIS A 586 4.29 -2.67 -9.71
C HIS A 586 3.44 -3.48 -8.73
N MET A 587 2.12 -3.36 -8.78
CA MET A 587 1.21 -4.18 -7.97
C MET A 587 1.34 -5.68 -8.30
N GLY A 588 1.47 -6.02 -9.59
CA GLY A 588 1.76 -7.39 -10.01
C GLY A 588 3.05 -7.94 -9.41
N ILE A 589 4.15 -7.17 -9.47
CA ILE A 589 5.44 -7.57 -8.85
C ILE A 589 5.34 -7.62 -7.31
N ALA A 590 4.56 -6.73 -6.70
CA ALA A 590 4.31 -6.69 -5.27
C ALA A 590 3.41 -7.84 -4.76
N GLY A 591 3.05 -8.81 -5.61
CA GLY A 591 2.28 -10.01 -5.27
C GLY A 591 0.77 -9.81 -5.22
N LEU A 592 0.24 -8.75 -5.87
CA LEU A 592 -1.19 -8.49 -6.01
C LEU A 592 -1.59 -8.70 -7.49
N PRO A 593 -1.78 -9.96 -7.94
CA PRO A 593 -2.09 -10.26 -9.34
C PRO A 593 -3.51 -9.83 -9.75
N TRP A 594 -4.40 -9.63 -8.78
CA TRP A 594 -5.76 -9.13 -8.98
C TRP A 594 -5.78 -7.62 -8.83
N TRP A 595 -5.73 -6.93 -9.96
CA TRP A 595 -5.68 -5.47 -10.01
C TRP A 595 -6.51 -4.91 -11.18
N THR A 596 -7.07 -3.71 -11.03
CA THR A 596 -7.82 -3.00 -12.08
C THR A 596 -7.80 -1.48 -11.88
N THR A 597 -8.38 -0.73 -12.83
CA THR A 597 -8.65 0.71 -12.69
C THR A 597 -10.13 1.01 -12.90
N ASP A 598 -10.47 2.28 -12.73
CA ASP A 598 -11.65 2.88 -13.35
C ASP A 598 -11.34 3.18 -14.81
N ILE A 599 -11.98 2.49 -15.76
CA ILE A 599 -11.78 2.78 -17.18
C ILE A 599 -12.25 4.21 -17.49
N GLY A 600 -11.32 5.03 -17.97
CA GLY A 600 -11.51 6.46 -18.23
C GLY A 600 -11.03 7.37 -17.08
N GLY A 601 -10.60 6.81 -15.95
CA GLY A 601 -10.34 7.55 -14.71
C GLY A 601 -11.62 7.79 -13.91
N PHE A 602 -11.50 8.36 -12.71
CA PHE A 602 -12.63 8.62 -11.83
C PHE A 602 -13.21 10.01 -12.06
N HIS A 603 -12.45 11.08 -11.79
CA HIS A 603 -12.96 12.45 -11.79
C HIS A 603 -12.83 13.19 -13.12
N GLY A 604 -13.82 14.05 -13.44
CA GLY A 604 -13.68 15.15 -14.41
C GLY A 604 -13.85 14.79 -15.89
N GLY A 605 -14.26 13.57 -16.21
CA GLY A 605 -14.53 13.14 -17.58
C GLY A 605 -15.97 13.44 -18.00
N ASP A 606 -16.17 14.18 -19.10
CA ASP A 606 -17.49 14.48 -19.67
C ASP A 606 -17.75 13.58 -20.90
N PRO A 607 -18.73 12.65 -20.87
CA PRO A 607 -19.07 11.77 -21.99
C PRO A 607 -19.45 12.49 -23.29
N ASN A 608 -19.70 13.80 -23.28
CA ASN A 608 -19.98 14.62 -24.45
C ASN A 608 -18.74 15.33 -25.03
N ASP A 609 -17.63 15.36 -24.29
CA ASP A 609 -16.36 15.91 -24.76
C ASP A 609 -15.61 14.90 -25.64
N GLU A 610 -15.31 15.30 -26.88
CA GLU A 610 -14.55 14.48 -27.84
C GLU A 610 -13.14 14.14 -27.33
N ALA A 611 -12.49 15.06 -26.62
CA ALA A 611 -11.16 14.81 -26.06
C ALA A 611 -11.20 13.74 -24.96
N PHE A 612 -12.24 13.76 -24.11
CA PHE A 612 -12.45 12.72 -23.12
C PHE A 612 -12.82 11.38 -23.77
N ARG A 613 -13.66 11.38 -24.82
CA ARG A 613 -14.01 10.14 -25.55
C ARG A 613 -12.77 9.44 -26.11
N GLU A 614 -11.79 10.18 -26.61
CA GLU A 614 -10.52 9.58 -27.04
C GLU A 614 -9.79 8.90 -25.88
N LEU A 615 -9.61 9.60 -24.76
CA LEU A 615 -8.99 9.04 -23.55
C LEU A 615 -9.74 7.79 -23.08
N PHE A 616 -11.07 7.88 -22.98
CA PHE A 616 -11.95 6.79 -22.59
C PHE A 616 -11.76 5.57 -23.48
N VAL A 617 -11.78 5.74 -24.81
CA VAL A 617 -11.55 4.64 -25.75
C VAL A 617 -10.20 3.99 -25.49
N ARG A 618 -9.10 4.75 -25.43
CA ARG A 618 -7.77 4.16 -25.22
C ARG A 618 -7.65 3.42 -23.89
N TRP A 619 -8.31 3.93 -22.86
CA TRP A 619 -8.36 3.29 -21.55
C TRP A 619 -9.22 2.01 -21.56
N PHE A 620 -10.35 2.03 -22.28
CA PHE A 620 -11.24 0.86 -22.44
C PHE A 620 -10.53 -0.26 -23.21
N GLN A 621 -9.75 0.10 -24.23
CA GLN A 621 -8.92 -0.85 -24.97
C GLN A 621 -7.90 -1.55 -24.06
N TRP A 622 -7.20 -0.77 -23.24
CA TRP A 622 -6.26 -1.31 -22.26
C TRP A 622 -6.95 -2.16 -21.19
N GLY A 623 -8.09 -1.71 -20.68
CA GLY A 623 -8.87 -2.40 -19.64
C GLY A 623 -9.26 -3.83 -20.02
N ALA A 624 -9.50 -4.12 -21.30
CA ALA A 624 -9.79 -5.49 -21.76
C ALA A 624 -8.62 -6.46 -21.52
N PHE A 625 -7.40 -5.92 -21.44
CA PHE A 625 -6.14 -6.62 -21.18
C PHE A 625 -5.58 -6.30 -19.77
N CYS A 626 -6.42 -5.81 -18.86
CA CYS A 626 -6.14 -5.79 -17.43
C CYS A 626 -6.61 -7.09 -16.76
N PRO A 627 -6.13 -7.42 -15.54
CA PRO A 627 -6.57 -8.62 -14.82
C PRO A 627 -8.10 -8.71 -14.72
N VAL A 628 -8.78 -7.61 -14.36
CA VAL A 628 -10.24 -7.48 -14.39
C VAL A 628 -10.65 -6.33 -15.30
N PHE A 629 -11.76 -6.51 -16.03
CA PHE A 629 -12.27 -5.54 -17.00
C PHE A 629 -13.47 -4.76 -16.42
N ARG A 630 -13.18 -3.62 -15.78
CA ARG A 630 -14.17 -2.85 -15.00
C ARG A 630 -14.32 -1.41 -15.46
N LEU A 631 -15.55 -1.02 -15.80
CA LEU A 631 -15.92 0.35 -16.10
C LEU A 631 -16.51 1.02 -14.85
N HIS A 632 -15.96 2.18 -14.47
CA HIS A 632 -16.43 3.02 -13.37
C HIS A 632 -15.99 4.48 -13.58
N GLY A 633 -16.57 5.41 -12.82
CA GLY A 633 -16.14 6.80 -12.74
C GLY A 633 -17.26 7.76 -12.33
N ASP A 634 -16.85 8.95 -11.88
CA ASP A 634 -17.69 10.10 -11.56
C ASP A 634 -17.68 11.10 -12.73
N ARG A 635 -18.66 10.94 -13.62
CA ARG A 635 -18.71 11.66 -14.89
C ARG A 635 -19.37 13.02 -14.76
N GLU A 636 -18.89 13.97 -15.53
CA GLU A 636 -19.47 15.32 -15.62
C GLU A 636 -20.46 15.42 -16.78
N PRO A 637 -21.44 16.34 -16.73
CA PRO A 637 -21.88 17.05 -15.53
C PRO A 637 -22.64 16.13 -14.57
N HIS A 638 -22.53 16.37 -13.25
CA HIS A 638 -23.37 15.65 -12.27
C HIS A 638 -24.87 15.82 -12.55
N GLN A 639 -25.61 14.74 -12.32
CA GLN A 639 -27.05 14.69 -12.31
C GLN A 639 -27.61 15.50 -11.12
N PRO A 640 -28.83 16.07 -11.26
CA PRO A 640 -29.50 16.72 -10.16
C PRO A 640 -29.79 15.72 -9.03
N GLN A 641 -29.88 16.24 -7.80
CA GLN A 641 -30.23 15.46 -6.62
C GLN A 641 -31.54 14.68 -6.83
N HIS A 642 -31.50 13.37 -6.55
CA HIS A 642 -32.65 12.49 -6.59
C HIS A 642 -33.09 12.13 -5.17
N GLY A 643 -34.24 12.67 -4.75
CA GLY A 643 -34.81 12.45 -3.41
C GLY A 643 -34.35 13.45 -2.35
N THR A 644 -34.74 13.22 -1.10
CA THR A 644 -34.52 14.18 0.02
C THR A 644 -34.03 13.51 1.32
N THR A 645 -33.94 12.19 1.35
CA THR A 645 -33.55 11.38 2.52
C THR A 645 -32.36 10.50 2.19
N GLY A 646 -31.76 9.91 3.22
CA GLY A 646 -30.62 8.99 3.09
C GLY A 646 -29.47 9.58 2.28
N GLY A 647 -28.94 8.78 1.36
CA GLY A 647 -27.86 9.17 0.46
C GLY A 647 -28.16 10.23 -0.60
N ALA A 648 -29.36 10.80 -0.68
CA ALA A 648 -29.75 11.74 -1.74
C ALA A 648 -28.88 13.00 -1.85
N THR A 649 -28.25 13.43 -0.76
CA THR A 649 -27.33 14.59 -0.78
C THR A 649 -26.01 14.32 -1.48
N CYS A 650 -25.67 13.05 -1.71
CA CYS A 650 -24.58 12.63 -2.57
C CYS A 650 -25.08 12.55 -4.02
N LEU A 651 -24.65 13.48 -4.86
CA LEU A 651 -25.04 13.55 -6.26
C LEU A 651 -24.46 12.38 -7.06
N SER A 652 -25.12 12.05 -8.18
CA SER A 652 -24.63 11.08 -9.14
C SER A 652 -23.96 11.79 -10.31
N GLY A 653 -22.88 11.24 -10.86
CA GLY A 653 -22.28 11.66 -12.11
C GLY A 653 -23.16 11.37 -13.33
N ALA A 654 -22.73 11.85 -14.50
CA ALA A 654 -23.37 11.59 -15.78
C ALA A 654 -23.39 10.07 -16.14
N PRO A 655 -24.18 9.66 -17.16
CA PRO A 655 -24.17 8.29 -17.67
C PRO A 655 -22.75 7.79 -18.03
N ASN A 656 -22.47 6.52 -17.73
CA ASN A 656 -21.14 5.91 -17.89
C ASN A 656 -21.23 4.50 -18.51
N GLU A 657 -22.35 4.17 -19.15
CA GLU A 657 -22.52 2.91 -19.89
C GLU A 657 -21.85 3.03 -21.27
N VAL A 658 -21.49 1.91 -21.89
CA VAL A 658 -20.74 1.92 -23.16
C VAL A 658 -21.46 2.62 -24.32
N TRP A 659 -22.79 2.79 -24.23
CA TRP A 659 -23.60 3.53 -25.22
C TRP A 659 -23.70 5.04 -24.94
N SER A 660 -23.11 5.53 -23.86
CA SER A 660 -23.20 6.94 -23.42
C SER A 660 -22.18 7.87 -24.08
N TYR A 661 -21.31 7.32 -24.94
CA TYR A 661 -20.16 8.01 -25.55
C TYR A 661 -20.30 8.24 -27.07
N GLY A 662 -21.50 8.03 -27.61
CA GLY A 662 -21.78 8.12 -29.05
C GLY A 662 -21.53 6.81 -29.81
N GLU A 663 -22.11 6.70 -31.00
CA GLU A 663 -22.16 5.43 -31.77
C GLU A 663 -20.76 4.89 -32.11
N LYS A 664 -19.83 5.76 -32.53
CA LYS A 664 -18.46 5.34 -32.85
C LYS A 664 -17.74 4.69 -31.66
N VAL A 665 -17.88 5.28 -30.46
CA VAL A 665 -17.25 4.74 -29.25
C VAL A 665 -17.95 3.45 -28.82
N TYR A 666 -19.28 3.41 -28.91
CA TYR A 666 -20.07 2.21 -28.62
C TYR A 666 -19.62 0.99 -29.45
N ASP A 667 -19.41 1.17 -30.75
CA ASP A 667 -18.95 0.09 -31.64
C ASP A 667 -17.56 -0.43 -31.23
N ILE A 668 -16.64 0.48 -30.85
CA ILE A 668 -15.31 0.11 -30.35
C ILE A 668 -15.44 -0.66 -29.02
N CYS A 669 -16.22 -0.15 -28.07
CA CYS A 669 -16.43 -0.82 -26.79
C CYS A 669 -16.96 -2.24 -26.97
N LYS A 670 -17.95 -2.42 -27.86
CA LYS A 670 -18.51 -3.75 -28.16
C LYS A 670 -17.43 -4.73 -28.64
N VAL A 671 -16.55 -4.31 -29.55
CA VAL A 671 -15.43 -5.16 -30.03
C VAL A 671 -14.53 -5.60 -28.88
N TYR A 672 -14.19 -4.69 -27.97
CA TYR A 672 -13.30 -5.01 -26.84
C TYR A 672 -13.98 -5.89 -25.78
N MET A 673 -15.28 -5.75 -25.57
CA MET A 673 -16.07 -6.69 -24.77
C MET A 673 -16.08 -8.09 -25.40
N GLU A 674 -16.23 -8.21 -26.72
CA GLU A 674 -16.14 -9.49 -27.42
C GLU A 674 -14.71 -10.07 -27.41
N ILE A 675 -13.67 -9.23 -27.46
CA ILE A 675 -12.28 -9.66 -27.25
C ILE A 675 -12.13 -10.24 -25.85
N ARG A 676 -12.63 -9.57 -24.81
CA ARG A 676 -12.56 -10.07 -23.43
C ARG A 676 -13.23 -11.44 -23.30
N GLU A 677 -14.42 -11.61 -23.85
CA GLU A 677 -15.13 -12.90 -23.83
C GLU A 677 -14.39 -14.00 -24.59
N ARG A 678 -13.80 -13.69 -25.75
CA ARG A 678 -12.94 -14.66 -26.48
C ARG A 678 -11.67 -15.02 -25.70
N MET A 679 -11.14 -14.09 -24.89
CA MET A 679 -9.98 -14.32 -24.03
C MET A 679 -10.32 -15.03 -22.72
N ARG A 680 -11.60 -15.18 -22.34
CA ARG A 680 -12.03 -15.76 -21.07
C ARG A 680 -11.35 -17.10 -20.72
N PRO A 681 -11.17 -18.09 -21.64
CA PRO A 681 -10.41 -19.30 -21.33
C PRO A 681 -8.95 -19.03 -21.00
N TYR A 682 -8.29 -18.12 -21.72
CA TYR A 682 -6.91 -17.73 -21.47
C TYR A 682 -6.77 -16.97 -20.16
N THR A 683 -7.66 -16.01 -19.89
CA THR A 683 -7.69 -15.27 -18.62
C THR A 683 -7.88 -16.23 -17.44
N ARG A 684 -8.70 -17.27 -17.57
CA ARG A 684 -8.83 -18.31 -16.54
C ARG A 684 -7.52 -19.02 -16.26
N GLU A 685 -6.76 -19.40 -17.29
CA GLU A 685 -5.45 -20.03 -17.13
C GLU A 685 -4.49 -19.11 -16.36
N LEU A 686 -4.49 -17.80 -16.67
CA LEU A 686 -3.68 -16.82 -15.95
C LEU A 686 -4.11 -16.66 -14.49
N MET A 687 -5.41 -16.65 -14.22
CA MET A 687 -5.92 -16.59 -12.84
C MET A 687 -5.61 -17.85 -12.04
N GLU A 688 -5.63 -19.04 -12.68
CA GLU A 688 -5.22 -20.29 -12.04
C GLU A 688 -3.70 -20.32 -11.80
N GLU A 689 -2.90 -19.74 -12.69
CA GLU A 689 -1.45 -19.56 -12.45
C GLU A 689 -1.20 -18.62 -11.26
N ALA A 690 -1.89 -17.48 -11.21
CA ALA A 690 -1.85 -16.56 -10.08
C ALA A 690 -2.25 -17.25 -8.75
N HIS A 691 -3.29 -18.09 -8.77
CA HIS A 691 -3.72 -18.87 -7.61
C HIS A 691 -2.69 -19.89 -7.14
N LYS A 692 -2.04 -20.60 -8.07
CA LYS A 692 -1.08 -21.66 -7.74
C LYS A 692 0.30 -21.15 -7.36
N LYS A 693 0.76 -20.09 -8.03
CA LYS A 693 2.16 -19.63 -7.98
C LYS A 693 2.30 -18.20 -7.47
N GLY A 694 1.23 -17.41 -7.50
CA GLY A 694 1.31 -15.96 -7.24
C GLY A 694 1.82 -15.15 -8.44
N SER A 695 1.92 -15.76 -9.63
CA SER A 695 2.38 -15.05 -10.84
C SER A 695 1.44 -13.88 -11.17
N PRO A 696 1.98 -12.71 -11.55
CA PRO A 696 1.17 -11.58 -12.00
C PRO A 696 0.43 -11.92 -13.29
N VAL A 697 -0.75 -11.33 -13.48
CA VAL A 697 -1.53 -11.48 -14.72
C VAL A 697 -1.04 -10.50 -15.79
N MET A 698 -0.87 -9.22 -15.43
CA MET A 698 -0.15 -8.24 -16.23
C MET A 698 1.30 -8.15 -15.75
N ARG A 699 2.26 -8.33 -16.66
CA ARG A 699 3.67 -8.60 -16.31
C ARG A 699 4.59 -7.59 -17.01
N PRO A 700 5.55 -6.99 -16.30
CA PRO A 700 6.64 -6.27 -16.96
C PRO A 700 7.36 -7.19 -17.95
N LEU A 701 7.92 -6.65 -19.04
CA LEU A 701 8.57 -7.48 -20.06
C LEU A 701 9.72 -8.32 -19.48
N PHE A 702 10.48 -7.77 -18.53
CA PHE A 702 11.58 -8.50 -17.89
C PHE A 702 11.14 -9.74 -17.11
N TYR A 703 9.85 -9.85 -16.74
CA TYR A 703 9.34 -11.04 -16.06
C TYR A 703 9.35 -12.27 -16.98
N GLU A 704 9.04 -12.06 -18.26
CA GLU A 704 9.05 -13.11 -19.29
C GLU A 704 10.40 -13.21 -20.02
N PHE A 705 11.11 -12.09 -20.16
CA PHE A 705 12.36 -11.98 -20.93
C PHE A 705 13.49 -11.36 -20.09
N PRO A 706 13.90 -11.98 -18.95
CA PRO A 706 14.90 -11.39 -18.07
C PRO A 706 16.29 -11.30 -18.71
N GLU A 707 16.59 -12.11 -19.71
CA GLU A 707 17.87 -12.11 -20.43
C GLU A 707 17.98 -10.98 -21.46
N ASP A 708 16.86 -10.31 -21.79
CA ASP A 708 16.84 -9.17 -22.70
C ASP A 708 16.97 -7.86 -21.89
N PRO A 709 18.13 -7.17 -21.91
CA PRO A 709 18.35 -5.97 -21.11
C PRO A 709 17.36 -4.85 -21.43
N ARG A 710 16.83 -4.79 -22.65
CA ARG A 710 15.87 -3.76 -23.04
C ARG A 710 14.50 -3.97 -22.41
N CYS A 711 14.16 -5.20 -22.05
CA CYS A 711 12.92 -5.53 -21.33
C CYS A 711 12.91 -4.97 -19.89
N TRP A 712 14.08 -4.67 -19.32
CA TRP A 712 14.21 -3.99 -18.03
C TRP A 712 14.07 -2.46 -18.11
N GLU A 713 13.97 -1.90 -19.31
CA GLU A 713 13.87 -0.45 -19.55
C GLU A 713 12.54 -0.03 -20.18
N THR A 714 11.79 -1.00 -20.69
CA THR A 714 10.55 -0.75 -21.44
C THR A 714 9.36 -0.79 -20.49
N GLY A 715 8.95 0.39 -20.00
CA GLY A 715 7.81 0.55 -19.06
C GLY A 715 6.46 0.89 -19.71
N GLU A 716 6.43 1.14 -21.02
CA GLU A 716 5.20 1.53 -21.75
C GLU A 716 4.53 0.36 -22.48
N GLN A 717 5.07 -0.85 -22.31
CA GLN A 717 4.56 -2.09 -22.87
C GLN A 717 4.58 -3.17 -21.79
N TYR A 718 3.70 -4.14 -21.89
CA TYR A 718 3.65 -5.23 -20.93
C TYR A 718 3.17 -6.53 -21.56
N MET A 719 3.40 -7.62 -20.85
CA MET A 719 2.90 -8.94 -21.21
C MET A 719 1.60 -9.22 -20.45
N PHE A 720 0.51 -9.52 -21.15
CA PHE A 720 -0.71 -10.08 -20.57
C PHE A 720 -0.60 -11.60 -20.59
N GLY A 721 -0.19 -12.16 -19.45
CA GLY A 721 0.34 -13.52 -19.37
C GLY A 721 1.55 -13.73 -20.28
N PRO A 722 1.97 -14.98 -20.54
CA PRO A 722 3.14 -15.25 -21.37
C PRO A 722 2.92 -15.06 -22.87
N LYS A 723 1.68 -14.80 -23.33
CA LYS A 723 1.30 -14.90 -24.76
C LYS A 723 1.16 -13.56 -25.47
N PHE A 724 0.56 -12.56 -24.84
CA PHE A 724 0.20 -11.32 -25.53
C PHE A 724 1.06 -10.15 -25.06
N LEU A 725 1.79 -9.52 -25.98
CA LEU A 725 2.45 -8.25 -25.78
C LEU A 725 1.45 -7.13 -26.07
N CYS A 726 1.11 -6.35 -25.04
CA CYS A 726 0.14 -5.25 -25.09
C CYS A 726 0.88 -3.91 -25.14
N CYS A 727 0.45 -3.03 -26.04
CA CYS A 727 1.07 -1.73 -26.27
C CYS A 727 0.01 -0.61 -26.19
N PRO A 728 -0.38 -0.19 -24.97
CA PRO A 728 -1.42 0.83 -24.78
C PRO A 728 -1.00 2.19 -25.37
N VAL A 729 -1.95 2.86 -26.00
CA VAL A 729 -1.76 4.23 -26.53
C VAL A 729 -2.10 5.23 -25.41
N MET A 730 -1.09 5.84 -24.81
CA MET A 730 -1.25 6.68 -23.61
C MET A 730 -1.04 8.18 -23.87
N GLN A 731 -1.29 8.62 -25.11
CA GLN A 731 -1.19 10.01 -25.55
C GLN A 731 -2.31 10.33 -26.55
N ALA A 732 -2.81 11.56 -26.52
CA ALA A 732 -3.86 12.03 -27.43
C ALA A 732 -3.35 12.18 -28.87
N GLY A 733 -4.21 11.94 -29.85
CA GLY A 733 -3.98 12.17 -31.27
C GLY A 733 -2.96 11.23 -31.90
N VAL A 734 -2.60 10.13 -31.25
CA VAL A 734 -1.59 9.19 -31.74
C VAL A 734 -2.25 8.11 -32.60
N ASP A 735 -1.79 7.99 -33.84
CA ASP A 735 -2.21 7.00 -34.84
C ASP A 735 -1.10 6.01 -35.24
N LYS A 736 0.13 6.24 -34.74
CA LYS A 736 1.28 5.36 -34.91
C LYS A 736 2.10 5.25 -33.62
N LEU A 737 2.54 4.05 -33.30
CA LEU A 737 3.34 3.75 -32.11
C LEU A 737 4.64 3.04 -32.49
N LYS A 738 5.72 3.35 -31.77
CA LYS A 738 6.96 2.56 -31.83
C LYS A 738 6.88 1.47 -30.77
N VAL A 739 6.94 0.22 -31.21
CA VAL A 739 6.80 -0.96 -30.33
C VAL A 739 8.10 -1.75 -30.37
N TYR A 740 8.68 -2.02 -29.21
CA TYR A 740 9.75 -3.00 -29.06
C TYR A 740 9.18 -4.41 -29.00
N LEU A 741 9.63 -5.29 -29.88
CA LEU A 741 9.34 -6.72 -29.85
C LEU A 741 10.46 -7.42 -29.07
N PRO A 742 10.20 -8.01 -27.89
CA PRO A 742 11.23 -8.70 -27.10
C PRO A 742 12.00 -9.75 -27.89
N ALA A 743 13.29 -9.88 -27.61
CA ALA A 743 14.15 -10.89 -28.24
C ALA A 743 13.78 -12.32 -27.79
N GLY A 744 14.03 -13.30 -28.66
CA GLY A 744 13.75 -14.72 -28.41
C GLY A 744 12.66 -15.28 -29.32
N PRO A 745 11.37 -14.97 -29.08
CA PRO A 745 10.28 -15.45 -29.90
C PRO A 745 10.05 -14.59 -31.16
N LYS A 746 9.24 -15.11 -32.08
CA LYS A 746 8.61 -14.30 -33.13
C LYS A 746 7.29 -13.74 -32.64
N TRP A 747 6.85 -12.66 -33.28
CA TRP A 747 5.64 -11.94 -32.90
C TRP A 747 4.73 -11.75 -34.10
N LYS A 748 3.43 -11.86 -33.88
CA LYS A 748 2.42 -11.59 -34.90
C LYS A 748 1.33 -10.69 -34.34
N ALA A 749 1.00 -9.62 -35.04
CA ALA A 749 -0.08 -8.75 -34.59
C ALA A 749 -1.42 -9.51 -34.61
N VAL A 750 -2.25 -9.28 -33.58
CA VAL A 750 -3.49 -10.05 -33.37
C VAL A 750 -4.56 -9.68 -34.41
N ASP A 751 -4.46 -8.50 -35.02
CA ASP A 751 -5.31 -8.02 -36.12
C ASP A 751 -4.87 -8.53 -37.50
N GLY A 752 -3.70 -9.17 -37.62
CA GLY A 752 -3.20 -9.78 -38.85
C GLY A 752 -1.75 -9.43 -39.16
N GLY A 753 -1.33 -9.63 -40.41
CA GLY A 753 0.03 -9.31 -40.86
C GLY A 753 1.03 -10.47 -40.81
N GLU A 754 2.27 -10.15 -41.14
CA GLU A 754 3.39 -11.08 -41.18
C GLU A 754 3.98 -11.35 -39.78
N GLU A 755 4.68 -12.47 -39.66
CA GLU A 755 5.48 -12.76 -38.48
C GLU A 755 6.73 -11.89 -38.47
N LEU A 756 6.98 -11.24 -37.35
CA LEU A 756 8.10 -10.34 -37.13
C LEU A 756 9.10 -11.00 -36.17
N GLU A 757 10.39 -10.91 -36.47
CA GLU A 757 11.44 -11.35 -35.55
C GLU A 757 11.45 -10.49 -34.29
N GLY A 758 11.74 -11.09 -33.13
CA GLY A 758 11.99 -10.36 -31.89
C GLY A 758 13.32 -9.58 -31.92
N GLY A 759 13.56 -8.78 -30.88
CA GLY A 759 14.81 -8.01 -30.70
C GLY A 759 14.88 -6.72 -31.51
N GLN A 760 13.75 -6.22 -32.02
CA GLN A 760 13.69 -5.01 -32.85
C GLN A 760 12.56 -4.08 -32.46
N THR A 761 12.64 -2.82 -32.90
CA THR A 761 11.53 -1.86 -32.79
C THR A 761 10.86 -1.66 -34.13
N VAL A 762 9.55 -1.78 -34.13
CA VAL A 762 8.70 -1.60 -35.30
C VAL A 762 7.79 -0.39 -35.12
N GLU A 763 7.47 0.31 -36.20
CA GLU A 763 6.42 1.33 -36.22
C GLU A 763 5.11 0.67 -36.66
N VAL A 764 4.07 0.82 -35.85
CA VAL A 764 2.78 0.14 -36.06
C VAL A 764 1.66 1.17 -36.07
N ASN A 765 0.64 0.94 -36.89
CA ASN A 765 -0.55 1.78 -36.88
C ASN A 765 -1.38 1.45 -35.63
N CYS A 766 -1.89 2.48 -34.97
CA CYS A 766 -2.79 2.39 -33.83
C CYS A 766 -3.95 3.37 -34.00
N PRO A 767 -4.83 3.19 -35.01
CA PRO A 767 -6.01 4.04 -35.17
C PRO A 767 -6.91 3.97 -33.92
N LEU A 768 -7.88 4.87 -33.80
CA LEU A 768 -8.71 4.96 -32.58
C LEU A 768 -9.40 3.63 -32.24
N GLU A 769 -9.77 2.85 -33.25
CA GLU A 769 -10.47 1.57 -33.14
C GLU A 769 -9.58 0.43 -32.63
N TYR A 770 -8.25 0.59 -32.67
CA TYR A 770 -7.31 -0.50 -32.40
C TYR A 770 -6.13 -0.07 -31.52
N MET A 771 -5.92 -0.83 -30.44
CA MET A 771 -4.70 -0.85 -29.63
C MET A 771 -3.77 -1.96 -30.14
N PRO A 772 -2.48 -1.69 -30.44
CA PRO A 772 -1.56 -2.72 -30.87
C PRO A 772 -1.38 -3.83 -29.83
N VAL A 773 -1.60 -5.07 -30.26
CA VAL A 773 -1.36 -6.29 -29.47
C VAL A 773 -0.69 -7.32 -30.36
N PHE A 774 0.39 -7.92 -29.87
CA PHE A 774 1.11 -8.98 -30.57
C PHE A 774 0.98 -10.29 -29.81
N ALA A 775 0.66 -11.37 -30.51
CA ALA A 775 0.75 -12.72 -29.99
C ALA A 775 2.16 -13.26 -30.21
N ARG A 776 2.70 -13.89 -29.17
CA ARG A 776 3.90 -14.70 -29.26
C ARG A 776 3.64 -15.88 -30.18
N VAL A 777 4.51 -16.08 -31.17
CA VAL A 777 4.52 -17.25 -32.05
C VAL A 777 5.64 -18.14 -31.56
N ASP A 778 5.27 -19.13 -30.76
CA ASP A 778 6.21 -20.18 -30.36
C ASP A 778 6.47 -21.06 -31.60
N GLY A 779 7.75 -21.20 -31.96
CA GLY A 779 8.19 -22.02 -33.11
C GLY A 779 8.04 -23.51 -32.91
#